data_AF-A0A2J5I626-F1
#
_entry.id   AF-A0A2J5I626-F1
#
_cell.length_a   1.000
_cell.length_b   1.000
_cell.length_c   1.000
_cell.angle_alpha   90.00
_cell.angle_beta   90.00
_cell.angle_gamma   90.00
#
_symmetry.space_group_name_H-M   'P 1'
#
loop_
_entity.id
_entity.type
_entity.pdbx_description
1 polymer ?
#
loop_
_entity_poly.entity_id
_entity_poly.type
_entity_poly.pdbx_seq_one_letter_code
_entity_poly.pdbx_strand_id
1 'polypeptide(L)'
;MRAILAWGLIAAVSALQTLPPVQWEEHGQSFDGFDPARVARDIYISNSFASHRDQTGLTLIPPSAAEFARTFRDDIEEVTGERWRLHAVNELPRDKEGIFLDRSQRRDWTYENGDVTEEGYELEIQAHRVVIEGSGARGMWWATRTLLQEIIIAGKQPIPRGHVIDVPSVPTRGFLLDAGRKWYSPAYLKELCTYASFFKMSEFHYHTSDNYPLSRGHNETWNDVYAQFALHPENPELYAIVQRANETLSRADFEDLQEHCAQRGVTVIPEIEAPGHCLFLTKWKPQLALDKKDLLNLTHPETITTVKQMWEEFLPWFQTKEVHIGADEYDSTLADNYVDFVNEMARFVDEKSGKRVRIWGTYEPTDKPISKDIIIQHWQYGQSDPVLLSNQGYDVINSEDWWAYMSLKNSHVPITPAPYPQLFNNTRVLNFADQSGWQWTPKLFNPVNVTEQPNKPPKGAILAAWNDNGPDATTQLESFYAIRDGIPVVAARAWSGNRGPLLEESSLSESVDLLTSAAVAQNLDRRIKKTAERNYDFVNWRTTNQKVTDRVSLGYGSKGMNYKLDMVVSGPFTLSSDDVTLELSPSGSLTFISDGWPYPLRSVAENDGFDPIELGRIWVNQTSSSHEPVIVPLKSQITIRTDVTGGSRVWVNGKFSGRFEVFVFGGKNMEFSWSQMAFVAPLEWLQGSVHALRHKGEAPPAGWVQPVNNQSASGGYNWGYYVAQKAHVNRYNYAVSGAVCSNKISPRTYAAIDAPFPSVLEYEVPAFLADSKYKAPPSGKKFLDIPADETVYAIWIGTNDLGNYAFITDSQIAGKTIPDYIECVYQALDAVHANGGRYFVLMNLAPLQLAPMYATPEHGGTGPNLFWPEKPDNKTAVSYRMWDQVATVNEVFQYKTAYEAAIGKRYPGAKLATMDVNGLLSDAYNHPEDFFGQGSAVNVTGYNKHCDVKGQNCQNLPHPEQFMWYDELHPSEVTDKVIADEFVKVIRGKSKYATYW
;
A
#
# COMPACT_ATOMS: atom_id res chain seq x y z
N MET A 1 -43.16 27.57 -17.36
CA MET A 1 -42.89 26.15 -17.13
C MET A 1 -41.39 25.96 -17.39
N ARG A 2 -40.42 26.13 -16.49
CA ARG A 2 -40.29 25.91 -15.03
C ARG A 2 -40.69 24.49 -14.62
N ALA A 3 -39.69 23.76 -14.11
CA ALA A 3 -39.64 22.34 -13.74
C ALA A 3 -39.33 21.37 -14.89
N ILE A 4 -38.38 20.45 -14.64
CA ILE A 4 -37.89 19.34 -15.49
C ILE A 4 -36.76 19.73 -16.47
N LEU A 5 -35.50 19.75 -16.00
CA LEU A 5 -34.25 19.45 -16.75
C LEU A 5 -33.01 19.85 -15.92
N ALA A 6 -32.86 19.28 -14.73
CA ALA A 6 -31.65 19.44 -13.93
C ALA A 6 -31.36 18.16 -13.12
N TRP A 7 -31.54 17.00 -13.73
CA TRP A 7 -31.11 15.71 -13.18
C TRP A 7 -30.50 14.93 -14.35
N GLY A 8 -29.20 14.64 -14.24
CA GLY A 8 -28.48 13.82 -15.21
C GLY A 8 -27.30 14.55 -15.85
N LEU A 9 -26.18 14.63 -15.13
CA LEU A 9 -24.80 14.54 -15.63
C LEU A 9 -23.84 14.77 -14.45
N ILE A 10 -23.83 13.82 -13.52
CA ILE A 10 -22.67 13.59 -12.64
C ILE A 10 -22.22 12.18 -12.99
N ALA A 11 -21.27 12.08 -13.93
CA ALA A 11 -20.53 10.85 -14.18
C ALA A 11 -19.19 10.99 -13.43
N ALA A 12 -19.00 10.06 -12.51
CA ALA A 12 -17.94 9.94 -11.52
C ALA A 12 -16.53 10.23 -12.06
N VAL A 13 -15.88 11.25 -11.49
CA VAL A 13 -14.49 11.09 -11.06
C VAL A 13 -14.60 10.19 -9.83
N SER A 14 -14.00 8.99 -9.83
CA SER A 14 -14.01 8.16 -8.62
C SER A 14 -13.31 8.93 -7.50
N ALA A 15 -14.08 9.51 -6.59
CA ALA A 15 -13.53 10.05 -5.36
C ALA A 15 -13.02 8.86 -4.55
N LEU A 16 -11.79 8.93 -4.05
CA LEU A 16 -11.28 7.93 -3.11
C LEU A 16 -12.18 7.91 -1.87
N GLN A 17 -12.29 6.75 -1.23
CA GLN A 17 -13.17 6.55 -0.08
C GLN A 17 -12.36 6.28 1.19
N THR A 18 -12.92 6.65 2.35
CA THR A 18 -12.44 6.18 3.65
C THR A 18 -12.74 4.69 3.82
N LEU A 19 -11.97 4.02 4.68
CA LEU A 19 -12.10 2.60 5.02
C LEU A 19 -12.15 2.46 6.55
N PRO A 20 -13.33 2.25 7.17
CA PRO A 20 -14.66 2.11 6.56
C PRO A 20 -15.15 3.38 5.84
N PRO A 21 -15.98 3.22 4.78
CA PRO A 21 -16.66 4.35 4.16
C PRO A 21 -17.67 4.95 5.14
N VAL A 22 -17.88 6.27 5.05
CA VAL A 22 -18.83 7.01 5.89
C VAL A 22 -19.95 7.61 5.06
N GLN A 23 -21.14 7.75 5.66
CA GLN A 23 -22.23 8.51 5.05
C GLN A 23 -22.01 10.00 5.31
N TRP A 24 -21.76 10.75 4.23
CA TRP A 24 -21.44 12.17 4.29
C TRP A 24 -22.69 13.03 4.07
N GLU A 25 -23.14 13.77 5.08
CA GLU A 25 -24.22 14.74 4.94
C GLU A 25 -23.65 16.12 4.57
N GLU A 26 -23.75 16.51 3.30
CA GLU A 26 -23.22 17.79 2.81
C GLU A 26 -24.07 19.00 3.27
N HIS A 27 -23.40 20.01 3.84
CA HIS A 27 -24.00 21.31 4.13
C HIS A 27 -23.65 22.35 3.04
N GLY A 28 -24.22 22.17 1.84
CA GLY A 28 -24.19 23.14 0.73
C GLY A 28 -22.92 23.12 -0.15
N GLN A 29 -23.06 23.55 -1.41
CA GLN A 29 -22.02 23.52 -2.46
C GLN A 29 -20.93 24.61 -2.33
N SER A 30 -20.39 24.82 -1.13
CA SER A 30 -19.31 25.78 -0.88
C SER A 30 -17.94 25.10 -0.90
N PHE A 31 -16.99 25.63 -1.67
CA PHE A 31 -15.60 25.14 -1.77
C PHE A 31 -14.72 25.49 -0.56
N ASP A 32 -15.29 26.07 0.51
CA ASP A 32 -14.55 26.50 1.70
C ASP A 32 -14.54 25.40 2.78
N GLY A 33 -13.78 24.33 2.55
CA GLY A 33 -13.60 23.18 3.46
C GLY A 33 -12.56 23.39 4.57
N PHE A 34 -12.31 22.36 5.39
CA PHE A 34 -11.26 22.38 6.41
C PHE A 34 -9.88 22.13 5.81
N ASP A 35 -8.98 23.09 5.92
CA ASP A 35 -7.59 22.97 5.46
C ASP A 35 -6.63 23.00 6.67
N PRO A 36 -6.00 21.87 7.05
CA PRO A 36 -5.07 21.81 8.19
C PRO A 36 -3.85 22.74 8.03
N ALA A 37 -3.52 23.15 6.80
CA ALA A 37 -2.42 24.09 6.55
C ALA A 37 -2.80 25.56 6.82
N ARG A 38 -4.11 25.89 6.89
CA ARG A 38 -4.61 27.26 7.02
C ARG A 38 -5.25 27.60 8.37
N VAL A 39 -5.48 26.60 9.22
CA VAL A 39 -6.10 26.80 10.54
C VAL A 39 -5.06 26.90 11.66
N ALA A 40 -5.48 27.46 12.80
CA ALA A 40 -4.74 27.28 14.04
C ALA A 40 -4.60 25.77 14.35
N ARG A 41 -3.36 25.29 14.46
CA ARG A 41 -3.00 23.88 14.71
C ARG A 41 -3.16 23.52 16.19
N ASP A 42 -4.33 23.80 16.71
CA ASP A 42 -4.72 23.61 18.09
C ASP A 42 -5.85 22.57 18.17
N ILE A 43 -5.73 21.66 19.14
CA ILE A 43 -6.70 20.63 19.49
C ILE A 43 -7.21 20.98 20.88
N TYR A 44 -8.52 21.08 21.06
CA TYR A 44 -9.16 21.37 22.34
C TYR A 44 -9.94 20.15 22.80
N ILE A 45 -9.79 19.76 24.07
CA ILE A 45 -10.59 18.72 24.71
C ILE A 45 -11.25 19.26 25.98
N SER A 46 -12.53 18.95 26.19
CA SER A 46 -13.24 19.37 27.40
C SER A 46 -12.72 18.64 28.64
N ASN A 47 -12.48 19.35 29.74
CA ASN A 47 -12.02 18.76 31.01
C ASN A 47 -13.05 17.78 31.60
N SER A 48 -14.35 18.00 31.32
CA SER A 48 -15.43 17.09 31.71
C SER A 48 -15.36 15.74 31.00
N PHE A 49 -14.75 15.67 29.82
CA PHE A 49 -14.61 14.44 29.04
C PHE A 49 -13.19 13.85 29.09
N ALA A 50 -12.17 14.67 29.30
CA ALA A 50 -10.76 14.30 29.27
C ALA A 50 -10.40 13.06 30.11
N SER A 51 -11.03 12.87 31.27
CA SER A 51 -10.80 11.73 32.17
C SER A 51 -11.69 10.51 31.91
N HIS A 52 -12.67 10.62 30.99
CA HIS A 52 -13.59 9.54 30.65
C HIS A 52 -12.82 8.39 30.00
N ARG A 53 -13.09 7.16 30.45
CA ARG A 53 -12.53 5.90 29.93
C ARG A 53 -13.69 4.99 29.52
N ASP A 54 -13.50 4.22 28.46
CA ASP A 54 -14.51 3.24 28.01
C ASP A 54 -14.78 2.22 29.13
N GLN A 55 -16.05 2.01 29.46
CA GLN A 55 -16.48 1.04 30.49
C GLN A 55 -17.00 -0.27 29.87
N THR A 56 -17.36 -0.22 28.59
CA THR A 56 -18.08 -1.29 27.88
C THR A 56 -17.17 -2.19 27.04
N GLY A 57 -15.99 -1.70 26.63
CA GLY A 57 -15.02 -2.45 25.84
C GLY A 57 -14.34 -3.63 26.56
N LEU A 58 -13.53 -4.39 25.82
CA LEU A 58 -12.88 -5.62 26.30
C LEU A 58 -11.61 -5.40 27.12
N THR A 59 -10.90 -4.30 26.92
CA THR A 59 -9.65 -4.03 27.64
C THR A 59 -9.89 -3.70 29.11
N LEU A 60 -8.99 -4.14 29.99
CA LEU A 60 -8.94 -3.76 31.40
C LEU A 60 -8.12 -2.49 31.66
N ILE A 61 -7.42 -2.00 30.63
CA ILE A 61 -6.62 -0.77 30.66
C ILE A 61 -7.13 0.26 29.63
N PRO A 62 -8.44 0.59 29.61
CA PRO A 62 -9.02 1.48 28.60
C PRO A 62 -8.38 2.88 28.69
N PRO A 63 -7.85 3.45 27.60
CA PRO A 63 -7.34 4.81 27.65
C PRO A 63 -8.44 5.83 27.94
N SER A 64 -8.03 6.93 28.56
CA SER A 64 -8.85 8.11 28.73
C SER A 64 -8.95 8.90 27.42
N ALA A 65 -9.98 9.71 27.28
CA ALA A 65 -10.10 10.61 26.14
C ALA A 65 -8.85 11.51 26.00
N ALA A 66 -8.24 11.96 27.11
CA ALA A 66 -7.00 12.74 27.05
C ALA A 66 -5.79 11.94 26.55
N GLU A 67 -5.70 10.65 26.84
CA GLU A 67 -4.65 9.77 26.31
C GLU A 67 -4.82 9.57 24.80
N PHE A 68 -6.03 9.25 24.34
CA PHE A 68 -6.33 9.18 22.91
C PHE A 68 -6.07 10.50 22.18
N ALA A 69 -6.41 11.64 22.78
CA ALA A 69 -6.15 12.96 22.20
C ALA A 69 -4.65 13.25 22.06
N ARG A 70 -3.80 12.74 22.98
CA ARG A 70 -2.34 12.85 22.86
C ARG A 70 -1.82 11.98 21.72
N THR A 71 -2.28 10.74 21.61
CA THR A 71 -1.92 9.87 20.48
C THR A 71 -2.34 10.49 19.16
N PHE A 72 -3.57 11.01 19.09
CA PHE A 72 -4.08 11.67 17.88
C PHE A 72 -3.29 12.92 17.50
N ARG A 73 -2.84 13.73 18.48
CA ARG A 73 -1.94 14.86 18.20
C ARG A 73 -0.70 14.38 17.44
N ASP A 74 -0.05 13.32 17.91
CA ASP A 74 1.17 12.81 17.28
C ASP A 74 0.90 12.28 15.87
N ASP A 75 -0.24 11.61 15.69
CA ASP A 75 -0.68 11.11 14.37
C ASP A 75 -0.95 12.23 13.36
N ILE A 76 -1.66 13.29 13.77
CA ILE A 76 -1.94 14.42 12.86
C ILE A 76 -0.67 15.23 12.57
N GLU A 77 0.28 15.31 13.51
CA GLU A 77 1.60 15.89 13.25
C GLU A 77 2.34 15.11 12.16
N GLU A 78 2.27 13.78 12.17
CA GLU A 78 2.87 12.93 11.13
C GLU A 78 2.22 13.16 9.75
N VAL A 79 0.89 13.20 9.68
CA VAL A 79 0.17 13.41 8.41
C VAL A 79 0.38 14.81 7.86
N THR A 80 0.38 15.83 8.72
CA THR A 80 0.46 17.22 8.28
C THR A 80 1.90 17.72 8.14
N GLY A 81 2.87 17.03 8.74
CA GLY A 81 4.27 17.46 8.79
C GLY A 81 4.52 18.68 9.69
N GLU A 82 3.54 19.06 10.50
CA GLU A 82 3.50 20.32 11.25
C GLU A 82 3.12 20.06 12.70
N ARG A 83 3.60 20.89 13.63
CA ARG A 83 3.31 20.70 15.06
C ARG A 83 1.89 21.13 15.44
N TRP A 84 1.23 20.32 16.27
CA TRP A 84 -0.11 20.55 16.82
C TRP A 84 -0.08 20.64 18.35
N ARG A 85 -0.92 21.50 18.93
CA ARG A 85 -0.97 21.68 20.40
C ARG A 85 -2.28 21.17 20.96
N LEU A 86 -2.22 20.35 22.02
CA LEU A 86 -3.39 19.87 22.74
C LEU A 86 -3.66 20.74 23.98
N HIS A 87 -4.90 21.23 24.11
CA HIS A 87 -5.36 22.06 25.21
C HIS A 87 -6.54 21.39 25.92
N ALA A 88 -6.41 21.16 27.22
CA ALA A 88 -7.52 20.73 28.05
C ALA A 88 -8.22 21.97 28.66
N VAL A 89 -9.51 22.15 28.37
CA VAL A 89 -10.26 23.37 28.70
C VAL A 89 -11.56 23.06 29.41
N ASN A 90 -12.02 23.94 30.31
CA ASN A 90 -13.29 23.73 31.02
C ASN A 90 -14.50 23.85 30.09
N GLU A 91 -14.43 24.75 29.11
CA GLU A 91 -15.46 24.96 28.09
C GLU A 91 -14.77 25.07 26.72
N LEU A 92 -15.31 24.40 25.71
CA LEU A 92 -14.76 24.47 24.36
C LEU A 92 -14.97 25.88 23.77
N PRO A 93 -13.92 26.56 23.30
CA PRO A 93 -14.06 27.91 22.77
C PRO A 93 -14.83 27.91 21.44
N ARG A 94 -15.75 28.86 21.28
CA ARG A 94 -16.65 28.98 20.12
C ARG A 94 -16.06 29.83 18.99
N ASP A 95 -15.16 30.75 19.34
CA ASP A 95 -14.52 31.74 18.46
C ASP A 95 -13.11 31.32 18.00
N LYS A 96 -12.70 30.08 18.32
CA LYS A 96 -11.40 29.52 17.95
C LYS A 96 -11.52 28.55 16.78
N GLU A 97 -10.43 28.49 16.02
CA GLU A 97 -10.20 27.55 14.94
C GLU A 97 -9.45 26.32 15.46
N GLY A 98 -9.52 25.22 14.71
CA GLY A 98 -8.82 23.97 15.03
C GLY A 98 -9.76 22.78 15.21
N ILE A 99 -9.34 21.81 16.02
CA ILE A 99 -10.06 20.56 16.24
C ILE A 99 -10.59 20.52 17.68
N PHE A 100 -11.84 20.12 17.86
CA PHE A 100 -12.55 20.15 19.13
C PHE A 100 -13.04 18.75 19.45
N LEU A 101 -12.67 18.24 20.62
CA LEU A 101 -12.95 16.89 21.08
C LEU A 101 -13.87 16.95 22.30
N ASP A 102 -15.05 16.32 22.22
CA ASP A 102 -15.98 16.25 23.34
C ASP A 102 -16.77 14.92 23.38
N ARG A 103 -17.65 14.83 24.37
CA ARG A 103 -18.64 13.76 24.49
C ARG A 103 -19.92 14.11 23.71
N SER A 104 -20.37 13.18 22.88
CA SER A 104 -21.68 13.28 22.21
C SER A 104 -22.82 13.31 23.23
N GLN A 105 -23.81 14.15 22.96
CA GLN A 105 -25.04 14.23 23.75
C GLN A 105 -26.02 13.09 23.42
N ARG A 106 -25.81 12.41 22.28
CA ARG A 106 -26.60 11.27 21.82
C ARG A 106 -26.38 10.07 22.74
N ARG A 107 -27.46 9.32 23.04
CA ARG A 107 -27.46 8.23 24.03
C ARG A 107 -27.84 6.86 23.45
N ASP A 108 -28.37 6.82 22.24
CA ASP A 108 -28.89 5.64 21.54
C ASP A 108 -27.82 4.98 20.65
N TRP A 109 -26.63 4.74 21.20
CA TRP A 109 -25.55 4.08 20.47
C TRP A 109 -25.57 2.57 20.75
N THR A 110 -25.85 1.77 19.72
CA THR A 110 -25.85 0.31 19.83
C THR A 110 -25.10 -0.36 18.67
N TYR A 111 -24.63 -1.59 18.88
CA TYR A 111 -24.27 -2.51 17.81
C TYR A 111 -25.54 -3.08 17.14
N GLU A 112 -25.41 -3.87 16.06
CA GLU A 112 -26.57 -4.48 15.38
C GLU A 112 -27.32 -5.49 16.26
N ASN A 113 -26.64 -6.11 17.23
CA ASN A 113 -27.27 -7.01 18.19
C ASN A 113 -28.09 -6.29 19.27
N GLY A 114 -28.04 -4.95 19.32
CA GLY A 114 -28.76 -4.10 20.29
C GLY A 114 -27.97 -3.75 21.54
N ASP A 115 -26.77 -4.30 21.74
CA ASP A 115 -25.92 -3.98 22.88
C ASP A 115 -25.42 -2.53 22.79
N VAL A 116 -25.39 -1.84 23.94
CA VAL A 116 -24.91 -0.46 24.04
C VAL A 116 -23.41 -0.38 23.76
N THR A 117 -22.98 0.66 23.06
CA THR A 117 -21.56 0.88 22.72
C THR A 117 -21.09 2.31 23.00
N GLU A 118 -19.82 2.42 23.40
CA GLU A 118 -19.08 3.70 23.47
C GLU A 118 -18.18 3.94 22.24
N GLU A 119 -18.34 3.16 21.18
CA GLU A 119 -17.56 3.26 19.94
C GLU A 119 -18.19 4.16 18.85
N GLY A 120 -19.44 4.61 19.05
CA GLY A 120 -20.10 5.54 18.13
C GLY A 120 -19.59 6.97 18.23
N TYR A 121 -19.64 7.73 17.14
CA TYR A 121 -19.19 9.12 17.11
C TYR A 121 -19.95 9.99 16.11
N GLU A 122 -19.83 11.30 16.32
CA GLU A 122 -20.24 12.36 15.41
C GLU A 122 -19.00 13.17 15.00
N LEU A 123 -18.89 13.49 13.72
CA LEU A 123 -17.81 14.29 13.14
C LEU A 123 -18.44 15.39 12.28
N GLU A 124 -18.18 16.64 12.65
CA GLU A 124 -18.63 17.82 11.90
C GLU A 124 -17.41 18.58 11.37
N ILE A 125 -17.35 18.76 10.05
CA ILE A 125 -16.31 19.51 9.36
C ILE A 125 -16.87 20.84 8.84
N GLN A 126 -16.26 21.92 9.28
CA GLN A 126 -16.50 23.30 8.84
C GLN A 126 -15.19 23.92 8.34
N ALA A 127 -15.23 25.10 7.70
CA ALA A 127 -14.06 25.72 7.05
C ALA A 127 -12.81 25.85 7.94
N HIS A 128 -12.98 26.23 9.20
CA HIS A 128 -11.87 26.47 10.12
C HIS A 128 -11.99 25.67 11.42
N ARG A 129 -12.93 24.73 11.47
CA ARG A 129 -13.34 24.06 12.70
C ARG A 129 -13.76 22.62 12.39
N VAL A 130 -13.18 21.68 13.12
CA VAL A 130 -13.64 20.29 13.15
C VAL A 130 -14.10 19.96 14.55
N VAL A 131 -15.31 19.42 14.68
CA VAL A 131 -15.87 18.96 15.96
C VAL A 131 -15.99 17.44 15.90
N ILE A 132 -15.38 16.77 16.88
CA ILE A 132 -15.47 15.33 17.09
C ILE A 132 -16.14 15.09 18.43
N GLU A 133 -17.27 14.38 18.40
CA GLU A 133 -18.01 14.02 19.58
C GLU A 133 -18.15 12.49 19.69
N GLY A 134 -17.46 11.89 20.65
CA GLY A 134 -17.55 10.44 20.89
C GLY A 134 -18.67 10.10 21.87
N SER A 135 -19.40 9.02 21.63
CA SER A 135 -20.30 8.41 22.64
C SER A 135 -19.55 8.07 23.95
N GLY A 136 -18.28 7.68 23.81
CA GLY A 136 -17.24 7.64 24.83
C GLY A 136 -15.86 7.88 24.23
N ALA A 137 -14.80 7.62 25.02
CA ALA A 137 -13.42 7.90 24.63
C ALA A 137 -12.98 7.11 23.38
N ARG A 138 -13.49 5.89 23.23
CA ARG A 138 -13.17 5.01 22.10
C ARG A 138 -13.87 5.44 20.80
N GLY A 139 -15.11 5.91 20.87
CA GLY A 139 -15.80 6.51 19.73
C GLY A 139 -15.09 7.76 19.23
N MET A 140 -14.66 8.63 20.16
CA MET A 140 -13.83 9.80 19.81
C MET A 140 -12.54 9.36 19.09
N TRP A 141 -11.86 8.32 19.59
CA TRP A 141 -10.68 7.76 18.92
C TRP A 141 -10.97 7.32 17.47
N TRP A 142 -12.08 6.61 17.22
CA TRP A 142 -12.46 6.18 15.87
C TRP A 142 -12.80 7.33 14.93
N ALA A 143 -13.42 8.40 15.43
CA ALA A 143 -13.62 9.63 14.67
C ALA A 143 -12.30 10.24 14.20
N THR A 144 -11.25 10.19 15.03
CA THR A 144 -9.93 10.68 14.64
C THR A 144 -9.35 9.89 13.47
N ARG A 145 -9.62 8.57 13.39
CA ARG A 145 -9.17 7.74 12.26
C ARG A 145 -9.85 8.19 10.96
N THR A 146 -11.16 8.44 11.02
CA THR A 146 -11.91 9.00 9.88
C THR A 146 -11.32 10.33 9.44
N LEU A 147 -11.12 11.28 10.35
CA LEU A 147 -10.53 12.58 10.02
C LEU A 147 -9.15 12.46 9.39
N LEU A 148 -8.26 11.59 9.91
CA LEU A 148 -6.94 11.39 9.32
C LEU A 148 -7.02 10.81 7.90
N GLN A 149 -7.90 9.84 7.66
CA GLN A 149 -8.10 9.29 6.32
C GLN A 149 -8.64 10.35 5.36
N GLU A 150 -9.58 11.21 5.80
CA GLU A 150 -10.06 12.34 5.01
C GLU A 150 -8.94 13.34 4.67
N ILE A 151 -8.06 13.67 5.63
CA ILE A 151 -6.89 14.52 5.37
C ILE A 151 -5.97 13.87 4.31
N ILE A 152 -5.72 12.57 4.43
CA ILE A 152 -4.86 11.83 3.50
C ILE A 152 -5.46 11.79 2.09
N ILE A 153 -6.77 11.53 1.97
CA ILE A 153 -7.51 11.49 0.70
C ILE A 153 -7.54 12.88 0.05
N ALA A 154 -7.83 13.93 0.81
CA ALA A 154 -7.84 15.30 0.31
C ALA A 154 -6.42 15.80 -0.08
N GLY A 155 -5.38 15.24 0.56
CA GLY A 155 -3.98 15.56 0.31
C GLY A 155 -3.67 17.02 0.65
N LYS A 156 -3.48 17.85 -0.37
CA LYS A 156 -3.26 19.31 -0.21
C LYS A 156 -4.52 20.14 -0.39
N GLN A 157 -5.65 19.51 -0.70
CA GLN A 157 -6.92 20.21 -0.85
C GLN A 157 -7.64 20.27 0.51
N PRO A 158 -8.52 21.27 0.73
CA PRO A 158 -9.39 21.29 1.90
C PRO A 158 -10.35 20.08 1.90
N ILE A 159 -10.62 19.53 3.09
CA ILE A 159 -11.64 18.51 3.28
C ILE A 159 -13.02 19.18 3.14
N PRO A 160 -13.95 18.62 2.34
CA PRO A 160 -15.30 19.17 2.19
C PRO A 160 -16.00 19.39 3.54
N ARG A 161 -16.94 20.34 3.59
CA ARG A 161 -17.82 20.48 4.76
C ARG A 161 -18.79 19.32 4.82
N GLY A 162 -19.14 18.91 6.01
CA GLY A 162 -20.19 17.94 6.20
C GLY A 162 -20.26 17.39 7.60
N HIS A 163 -21.19 16.47 7.76
CA HIS A 163 -21.48 15.83 9.03
C HIS A 163 -21.54 14.32 8.83
N VAL A 164 -20.97 13.58 9.78
CA VAL A 164 -20.91 12.12 9.81
C VAL A 164 -21.37 11.66 11.18
N ILE A 165 -22.30 10.69 11.18
CA ILE A 165 -22.66 9.90 12.35
C ILE A 165 -22.30 8.46 12.03
N ASP A 166 -21.48 7.82 12.85
CA ASP A 166 -20.95 6.50 12.54
C ASP A 166 -20.74 5.63 13.79
N VAL A 167 -20.97 4.32 13.65
CA VAL A 167 -20.96 3.35 14.74
C VAL A 167 -20.75 1.92 14.22
N PRO A 168 -19.85 1.12 14.82
CA PRO A 168 -19.52 -0.21 14.32
C PRO A 168 -20.67 -1.20 14.44
N SER A 169 -20.86 -2.10 13.48
CA SER A 169 -21.93 -3.10 13.46
C SER A 169 -21.79 -4.14 14.56
N VAL A 170 -20.56 -4.53 14.91
CA VAL A 170 -20.26 -5.58 15.90
C VAL A 170 -19.10 -5.15 16.82
N PRO A 171 -19.07 -5.58 18.09
CA PRO A 171 -17.98 -5.23 19.02
C PRO A 171 -16.64 -5.84 18.62
N THR A 172 -16.63 -7.10 18.19
CA THR A 172 -15.40 -7.81 17.82
C THR A 172 -15.11 -7.64 16.33
N ARG A 173 -14.02 -6.92 16.01
CA ARG A 173 -13.49 -6.71 14.66
C ARG A 173 -12.00 -6.99 14.74
N GLY A 174 -11.63 -8.24 14.53
CA GLY A 174 -10.29 -8.73 14.88
C GLY A 174 -9.47 -9.24 13.71
N PHE A 175 -8.19 -9.40 14.00
CA PHE A 175 -7.25 -10.16 13.20
C PHE A 175 -6.46 -11.11 14.12
N LEU A 176 -6.14 -12.30 13.60
CA LEU A 176 -5.35 -13.32 14.28
C LEU A 176 -3.98 -13.44 13.62
N LEU A 177 -2.93 -13.51 14.45
CA LEU A 177 -1.59 -13.86 14.01
C LEU A 177 -1.08 -15.08 14.78
N ASP A 178 -0.67 -16.11 14.05
CA ASP A 178 -0.08 -17.34 14.58
C ASP A 178 1.36 -17.10 15.04
N ALA A 179 1.54 -16.87 16.35
CA ALA A 179 2.85 -16.77 16.99
C ALA A 179 3.35 -18.10 17.59
N GLY A 180 2.52 -19.14 17.55
CA GLY A 180 2.86 -20.48 18.03
C GLY A 180 3.75 -21.25 17.05
N ARG A 181 3.60 -21.02 15.73
CA ARG A 181 4.43 -21.63 14.68
C ARG A 181 5.54 -20.71 14.16
N LYS A 182 5.55 -19.43 14.55
CA LYS A 182 6.58 -18.44 14.21
C LYS A 182 6.72 -17.36 15.27
N TRP A 183 7.95 -16.99 15.63
CA TRP A 183 8.18 -15.87 16.54
C TRP A 183 8.07 -14.49 15.85
N TYR A 184 7.56 -13.51 16.62
CA TYR A 184 7.45 -12.11 16.24
C TYR A 184 8.00 -11.20 17.33
N SER A 185 8.74 -10.18 16.92
CA SER A 185 9.31 -9.18 17.82
C SER A 185 8.24 -8.24 18.41
N PRO A 186 8.43 -7.72 19.65
CA PRO A 186 7.50 -6.76 20.23
C PRO A 186 7.26 -5.53 19.34
N ALA A 187 8.32 -5.03 18.68
CA ALA A 187 8.24 -3.87 17.79
C ALA A 187 7.31 -4.14 16.59
N TYR A 188 7.45 -5.29 15.93
CA TYR A 188 6.59 -5.69 14.82
C TYR A 188 5.12 -5.82 15.25
N LEU A 189 4.87 -6.48 16.39
CA LEU A 189 3.51 -6.67 16.92
C LEU A 189 2.83 -5.32 17.23
N LYS A 190 3.57 -4.37 17.81
CA LYS A 190 3.11 -3.00 18.07
C LYS A 190 2.80 -2.24 16.77
N GLU A 191 3.65 -2.34 15.75
CA GLU A 191 3.38 -1.72 14.45
C GLU A 191 2.14 -2.32 13.77
N LEU A 192 1.99 -3.65 13.80
CA LEU A 192 0.83 -4.33 13.23
C LEU A 192 -0.48 -3.91 13.90
N CYS A 193 -0.44 -3.74 15.22
CA CYS A 193 -1.55 -3.26 16.01
C CYS A 193 -1.91 -1.79 15.66
N THR A 194 -0.90 -0.93 15.51
CA THR A 194 -1.11 0.46 15.04
C THR A 194 -1.77 0.49 13.67
N TYR A 195 -1.29 -0.34 12.74
CA TYR A 195 -1.82 -0.46 11.40
C TYR A 195 -3.30 -0.89 11.40
N ALA A 196 -3.64 -1.93 12.16
CA ALA A 196 -5.01 -2.43 12.26
C ALA A 196 -5.97 -1.38 12.87
N SER A 197 -5.51 -0.62 13.86
CA SER A 197 -6.26 0.48 14.48
C SER A 197 -6.62 1.59 13.50
N PHE A 198 -5.72 1.92 12.56
CA PHE A 198 -5.98 2.94 11.54
C PHE A 198 -7.24 2.64 10.70
N PHE A 199 -7.55 1.36 10.52
CA PHE A 199 -8.74 0.87 9.82
C PHE A 199 -9.90 0.47 10.76
N LYS A 200 -9.80 0.81 12.06
CA LYS A 200 -10.83 0.56 13.08
C LYS A 200 -11.06 -0.91 13.46
N MET A 201 -10.05 -1.77 13.30
CA MET A 201 -10.02 -3.06 14.01
C MET A 201 -9.99 -2.82 15.52
N SER A 202 -10.74 -3.62 16.28
CA SER A 202 -10.87 -3.52 17.73
C SER A 202 -10.05 -4.55 18.50
N GLU A 203 -9.61 -5.62 17.84
CA GLU A 203 -9.00 -6.78 18.52
C GLU A 203 -7.80 -7.35 17.77
N PHE A 204 -6.79 -7.76 18.54
CA PHE A 204 -5.68 -8.55 18.06
C PHE A 204 -5.71 -9.90 18.79
N HIS A 205 -6.12 -10.97 18.08
CA HIS A 205 -6.08 -12.33 18.59
C HIS A 205 -4.64 -12.87 18.45
N TYR A 206 -3.97 -13.03 19.58
CA TYR A 206 -2.58 -13.44 19.65
C TYR A 206 -2.49 -14.92 19.99
N HIS A 207 -2.28 -15.76 18.98
CA HIS A 207 -2.15 -17.21 19.11
C HIS A 207 -0.76 -17.57 19.65
N THR A 208 -0.65 -17.77 20.97
CA THR A 208 0.66 -17.74 21.64
C THR A 208 1.40 -19.07 21.64
N SER A 209 0.73 -20.19 21.38
CA SER A 209 1.32 -21.51 21.56
C SER A 209 0.81 -22.50 20.53
N ASP A 210 1.72 -23.17 19.82
CA ASP A 210 1.38 -24.22 18.85
C ASP A 210 2.64 -25.06 18.53
N ASN A 211 2.51 -25.95 17.55
CA ASN A 211 3.57 -26.69 16.93
C ASN A 211 3.43 -26.77 15.41
N TYR A 212 4.57 -26.86 14.74
CA TYR A 212 4.59 -27.25 13.35
C TYR A 212 3.92 -28.62 13.18
N PRO A 213 3.12 -28.87 12.12
CA PRO A 213 2.40 -30.13 11.98
C PRO A 213 3.36 -31.33 12.02
N LEU A 214 3.06 -32.33 12.86
CA LEU A 214 3.91 -33.52 13.05
C LEU A 214 4.18 -34.32 11.77
N SER A 215 3.32 -34.16 10.75
CA SER A 215 3.47 -34.80 9.44
C SER A 215 4.39 -34.06 8.48
N ARG A 216 5.01 -32.94 8.89
CA ARG A 216 5.81 -32.05 8.03
C ARG A 216 7.21 -31.80 8.62
N GLY A 217 8.14 -31.38 7.75
CA GLY A 217 9.45 -30.87 8.14
C GLY A 217 10.61 -31.85 8.01
N HIS A 218 11.81 -31.38 8.38
CA HIS A 218 13.07 -32.13 8.38
C HIS A 218 13.25 -33.04 9.62
N ASN A 219 12.20 -33.23 10.43
CA ASN A 219 12.34 -33.77 11.79
C ASN A 219 12.39 -35.30 11.78
N GLU A 220 13.44 -35.88 12.36
CA GLU A 220 13.58 -37.34 12.50
C GLU A 220 12.64 -37.90 13.58
N THR A 221 12.40 -37.12 14.63
CA THR A 221 11.48 -37.48 15.72
C THR A 221 10.50 -36.35 16.02
N TRP A 222 9.35 -36.68 16.63
CA TRP A 222 8.38 -35.68 17.11
C TRP A 222 9.02 -34.70 18.12
N ASN A 223 10.09 -35.10 18.79
CA ASN A 223 10.82 -34.27 19.75
C ASN A 223 11.65 -33.16 19.06
N ASP A 224 11.93 -33.29 17.76
CA ASP A 224 12.68 -32.29 16.98
C ASP A 224 11.76 -31.26 16.31
N VAL A 225 10.46 -31.58 16.18
CA VAL A 225 9.46 -30.71 15.55
C VAL A 225 9.35 -29.38 16.27
N TYR A 226 9.38 -28.26 15.55
CA TYR A 226 9.21 -26.94 16.15
C TYR A 226 7.89 -26.87 16.94
N ALA A 227 7.98 -26.48 18.20
CA ALA A 227 6.84 -26.14 19.02
C ALA A 227 7.26 -25.04 19.97
N GLN A 228 6.42 -24.02 20.13
CA GLN A 228 6.80 -22.83 20.86
C GLN A 228 5.63 -22.30 21.67
N PHE A 229 5.99 -21.71 22.81
CA PHE A 229 5.12 -20.90 23.64
C PHE A 229 5.72 -19.49 23.66
N ALA A 230 4.98 -18.51 23.15
CA ALA A 230 5.52 -17.18 22.81
C ALA A 230 5.73 -16.28 24.04
N LEU A 231 5.23 -16.65 25.22
CA LEU A 231 5.46 -15.90 26.48
C LEU A 231 6.47 -16.64 27.36
N HIS A 232 7.42 -15.91 27.93
CA HIS A 232 8.43 -16.47 28.83
C HIS A 232 7.90 -16.56 30.26
N PRO A 233 7.58 -17.74 30.82
CA PRO A 233 7.06 -17.82 32.19
C PRO A 233 8.05 -17.22 33.20
N GLU A 234 7.55 -16.60 34.27
CA GLU A 234 8.38 -16.16 35.41
C GLU A 234 8.58 -17.30 36.41
N ASN A 235 7.61 -18.22 36.51
CA ASN A 235 7.71 -19.43 37.32
C ASN A 235 8.71 -20.45 36.73
N PRO A 236 9.82 -20.78 37.43
CA PRO A 236 10.81 -21.74 36.95
C PRO A 236 10.27 -23.16 36.71
N GLU A 237 9.18 -23.55 37.37
CA GLU A 237 8.54 -24.86 37.16
C GLU A 237 7.95 -25.00 35.74
N LEU A 238 7.62 -23.87 35.10
CA LEU A 238 7.03 -23.81 33.77
C LEU A 238 8.07 -23.61 32.66
N TYR A 239 9.36 -23.37 32.97
CA TYR A 239 10.39 -23.09 31.95
C TYR A 239 10.48 -24.13 30.84
N ALA A 240 10.15 -25.38 31.14
CA ALA A 240 10.21 -26.48 30.19
C ALA A 240 9.12 -26.42 29.09
N ILE A 241 8.09 -25.58 29.20
CA ILE A 241 7.13 -25.32 28.12
C ILE A 241 7.76 -24.48 26.99
N VAL A 242 8.82 -23.73 27.30
CA VAL A 242 9.54 -22.89 26.35
C VAL A 242 10.79 -23.63 25.85
N GLN A 243 10.80 -23.97 24.57
CA GLN A 243 11.97 -24.61 23.95
C GLN A 243 13.03 -23.59 23.51
N ARG A 244 12.60 -22.39 23.14
CA ARG A 244 13.47 -21.34 22.61
C ARG A 244 13.24 -20.02 23.35
N ALA A 245 14.03 -19.79 24.40
CA ALA A 245 13.85 -18.62 25.27
C ALA A 245 14.06 -17.27 24.55
N ASN A 246 14.91 -17.23 23.52
CA ASN A 246 15.13 -16.04 22.69
C ASN A 246 13.99 -15.74 21.72
N GLU A 247 13.03 -16.66 21.58
CA GLU A 247 11.83 -16.54 20.75
C GLU A 247 10.58 -16.37 21.64
N THR A 248 10.70 -15.59 22.72
CA THR A 248 9.60 -15.31 23.66
C THR A 248 9.51 -13.85 24.04
N LEU A 249 8.35 -13.42 24.53
CA LEU A 249 8.10 -12.12 25.16
C LEU A 249 8.21 -12.26 26.67
N SER A 250 8.95 -11.37 27.32
CA SER A 250 8.85 -11.23 28.78
C SER A 250 7.49 -10.66 29.19
N ARG A 251 7.15 -10.73 30.47
CA ARG A 251 5.96 -10.06 31.02
C ARG A 251 5.93 -8.57 30.67
N ALA A 252 7.06 -7.89 30.83
CA ALA A 252 7.18 -6.47 30.54
C ALA A 252 6.95 -6.17 29.05
N ASP A 253 7.52 -6.99 28.15
CA ASP A 253 7.30 -6.83 26.70
C ASP A 253 5.82 -7.03 26.33
N PHE A 254 5.16 -8.01 26.96
CA PHE A 254 3.75 -8.31 26.69
C PHE A 254 2.80 -7.26 27.28
N GLU A 255 3.06 -6.74 28.49
CA GLU A 255 2.31 -5.64 29.08
C GLU A 255 2.45 -4.34 28.26
N ASP A 256 3.67 -4.02 27.81
CA ASP A 256 3.98 -2.87 26.94
C ASP A 256 3.37 -3.03 25.52
N LEU A 257 3.26 -4.24 24.98
CA LEU A 257 2.47 -4.53 23.78
C LEU A 257 0.98 -4.25 24.00
N GLN A 258 0.40 -4.77 25.08
CA GLN A 258 -1.02 -4.57 25.41
C GLN A 258 -1.34 -3.09 25.61
N GLU A 259 -0.49 -2.35 26.32
CA GLU A 259 -0.67 -0.91 26.53
C GLU A 259 -0.59 -0.13 25.22
N HIS A 260 0.40 -0.42 24.37
CA HIS A 260 0.54 0.21 23.05
C HIS A 260 -0.69 -0.02 22.16
N CYS A 261 -1.24 -1.23 22.18
CA CYS A 261 -2.47 -1.57 21.47
C CYS A 261 -3.69 -0.86 22.06
N ALA A 262 -3.83 -0.86 23.39
CA ALA A 262 -4.94 -0.23 24.08
C ALA A 262 -4.97 1.28 23.81
N GLN A 263 -3.82 1.95 23.81
CA GLN A 263 -3.64 3.38 23.43
C GLN A 263 -4.10 3.71 22.01
N ARG A 264 -4.39 2.68 21.21
CA ARG A 264 -4.93 2.76 19.85
C ARG A 264 -6.26 2.01 19.72
N GLY A 265 -6.99 1.78 20.82
CA GLY A 265 -8.32 1.20 20.79
C GLY A 265 -8.38 -0.29 20.39
N VAL A 266 -7.24 -0.99 20.36
CA VAL A 266 -7.15 -2.42 20.05
C VAL A 266 -6.91 -3.20 21.36
N THR A 267 -7.70 -4.25 21.59
CA THR A 267 -7.50 -5.16 22.72
C THR A 267 -6.76 -6.41 22.26
N VAL A 268 -5.70 -6.80 22.96
CA VAL A 268 -5.02 -8.08 22.71
C VAL A 268 -5.80 -9.20 23.41
N ILE A 269 -6.21 -10.21 22.66
CA ILE A 269 -6.86 -11.42 23.15
C ILE A 269 -5.83 -12.56 23.06
N PRO A 270 -5.16 -12.93 24.16
CA PRO A 270 -4.20 -14.01 24.16
C PRO A 270 -4.91 -15.35 24.11
N GLU A 271 -4.33 -16.26 23.34
CA GLU A 271 -4.73 -17.65 23.26
C GLU A 271 -3.63 -18.57 23.75
N ILE A 272 -3.97 -19.47 24.69
CA ILE A 272 -3.11 -20.57 25.06
C ILE A 272 -3.83 -21.86 24.70
N GLU A 273 -3.26 -22.57 23.73
CA GLU A 273 -3.89 -23.70 23.05
C GLU A 273 -3.86 -24.97 23.91
N ALA A 274 -5.03 -25.59 24.09
CA ALA A 274 -5.20 -26.93 24.67
C ALA A 274 -6.64 -27.46 24.44
N PRO A 275 -6.84 -28.78 24.22
CA PRO A 275 -5.88 -29.89 24.36
C PRO A 275 -5.23 -30.36 23.05
N GLY A 276 -5.63 -29.79 21.91
CA GLY A 276 -4.92 -29.94 20.63
C GLY A 276 -3.64 -29.12 20.60
N HIS A 277 -2.82 -29.31 19.55
CA HIS A 277 -1.64 -28.47 19.25
C HIS A 277 -0.68 -28.23 20.43
N CYS A 278 -0.59 -29.21 21.34
CA CYS A 278 0.04 -29.11 22.65
C CYS A 278 1.45 -29.70 22.68
N LEU A 279 2.17 -29.75 21.55
CA LEU A 279 3.49 -30.40 21.52
C LEU A 279 4.50 -29.73 22.47
N PHE A 280 4.35 -28.43 22.72
CA PHE A 280 5.15 -27.70 23.71
C PHE A 280 4.97 -28.29 25.13
N LEU A 281 3.76 -28.77 25.47
CA LEU A 281 3.46 -29.37 26.77
C LEU A 281 3.82 -30.85 26.81
N THR A 282 3.58 -31.60 25.75
CA THR A 282 3.88 -33.04 25.71
C THR A 282 5.37 -33.34 25.59
N LYS A 283 6.18 -32.43 25.02
CA LYS A 283 7.64 -32.53 25.13
C LYS A 283 8.14 -32.38 26.56
N TRP A 284 7.53 -31.49 27.34
CA TRP A 284 7.85 -31.35 28.76
C TRP A 284 7.35 -32.54 29.59
N LYS A 285 6.11 -32.97 29.37
CA LYS A 285 5.46 -34.09 30.09
C LYS A 285 4.91 -35.14 29.09
N PRO A 286 5.76 -36.03 28.55
CA PRO A 286 5.35 -37.01 27.54
C PRO A 286 4.25 -37.97 28.00
N GLN A 287 4.13 -38.21 29.30
CA GLN A 287 3.07 -39.05 29.87
C GLN A 287 1.66 -38.47 29.70
N LEU A 288 1.54 -37.16 29.44
CA LEU A 288 0.24 -36.51 29.18
C LEU A 288 -0.20 -36.63 27.72
N ALA A 289 0.64 -37.15 26.83
CA ALA A 289 0.34 -37.23 25.40
C ALA A 289 -0.54 -38.44 25.05
N LEU A 290 -1.38 -38.30 24.04
CA LEU A 290 -1.91 -39.43 23.28
C LEU A 290 -0.83 -40.01 22.34
N ASP A 291 -1.21 -40.98 21.51
CA ASP A 291 -0.33 -41.53 20.48
C ASP A 291 0.06 -40.46 19.45
N LYS A 292 -0.91 -39.64 19.04
CA LYS A 292 -0.65 -38.41 18.28
C LYS A 292 -0.10 -37.36 19.25
N LYS A 293 1.23 -37.15 19.19
CA LYS A 293 2.02 -36.51 20.26
C LYS A 293 1.73 -35.04 20.53
N ASP A 294 1.02 -34.36 19.65
CA ASP A 294 0.53 -33.00 19.81
C ASP A 294 -0.85 -32.92 20.50
N LEU A 295 -1.44 -34.05 20.90
CA LEU A 295 -2.72 -34.10 21.61
C LEU A 295 -2.55 -34.52 23.07
N LEU A 296 -3.23 -33.83 23.98
CA LEU A 296 -3.29 -34.20 25.40
C LEU A 296 -4.30 -35.32 25.66
N ASN A 297 -3.92 -36.26 26.52
CA ASN A 297 -4.80 -37.26 27.08
C ASN A 297 -5.61 -36.66 28.24
N LEU A 298 -6.84 -36.23 27.96
CA LEU A 298 -7.74 -35.63 28.94
C LEU A 298 -8.17 -36.60 30.06
N THR A 299 -7.99 -37.91 29.89
CA THR A 299 -8.30 -38.91 30.92
C THR A 299 -7.18 -39.07 31.95
N HIS A 300 -5.98 -38.55 31.66
CA HIS A 300 -4.85 -38.64 32.59
C HIS A 300 -5.07 -37.65 33.76
N PRO A 301 -4.93 -38.09 35.03
CA PRO A 301 -5.32 -37.30 36.20
C PRO A 301 -4.55 -36.00 36.38
N GLU A 302 -3.36 -35.88 35.78
CA GLU A 302 -2.53 -34.67 35.87
C GLU A 302 -2.76 -33.65 34.74
N THR A 303 -3.52 -33.99 33.70
CA THR A 303 -3.64 -33.14 32.49
C THR A 303 -4.27 -31.79 32.81
N ILE A 304 -5.48 -31.80 33.39
CA ILE A 304 -6.21 -30.57 33.71
C ILE A 304 -5.43 -29.75 34.76
N THR A 305 -4.83 -30.40 35.75
CA THR A 305 -4.02 -29.72 36.78
C THR A 305 -2.82 -29.01 36.17
N THR A 306 -2.13 -29.63 35.22
CA THR A 306 -0.98 -29.03 34.51
C THR A 306 -1.42 -27.83 33.68
N VAL A 307 -2.51 -27.95 32.93
CA VAL A 307 -3.05 -26.83 32.13
C VAL A 307 -3.47 -25.67 33.04
N LYS A 308 -4.11 -25.94 34.19
CA LYS A 308 -4.46 -24.91 35.17
C LYS A 308 -3.25 -24.20 35.77
N GLN A 309 -2.16 -24.91 36.06
CA GLN A 309 -0.93 -24.29 36.57
C GLN A 309 -0.35 -23.28 35.57
N MET A 310 -0.37 -23.62 34.28
CA MET A 310 0.03 -22.70 33.21
C MET A 310 -0.89 -21.48 33.14
N TRP A 311 -2.21 -21.67 33.14
CA TRP A 311 -3.16 -20.55 33.15
C TRP A 311 -3.04 -19.68 34.41
N GLU A 312 -2.77 -20.26 35.59
CA GLU A 312 -2.59 -19.50 36.83
C GLU A 312 -1.41 -18.52 36.76
N GLU A 313 -0.33 -18.89 36.06
CA GLU A 313 0.84 -18.02 35.81
C GLU A 313 0.48 -16.82 34.93
N PHE A 314 -0.20 -17.06 33.81
CA PHE A 314 -0.38 -16.03 32.76
C PHE A 314 -1.65 -15.20 32.90
N LEU A 315 -2.70 -15.69 33.57
CA LEU A 315 -3.95 -14.92 33.77
C LEU A 315 -3.73 -13.49 34.32
N PRO A 316 -2.83 -13.25 35.29
CA PRO A 316 -2.52 -11.90 35.78
C PRO A 316 -1.87 -10.97 34.76
N TRP A 317 -1.30 -11.50 33.67
CA TRP A 317 -0.64 -10.72 32.62
C TRP A 317 -1.67 -10.14 31.64
N PHE A 318 -2.84 -10.77 31.53
CA PHE A 318 -3.80 -10.52 30.47
C PHE A 318 -4.75 -9.37 30.83
N GLN A 319 -4.55 -8.21 30.19
CA GLN A 319 -5.31 -6.97 30.41
C GLN A 319 -6.59 -6.90 29.54
N THR A 320 -7.33 -8.01 29.53
CA THR A 320 -8.58 -8.22 28.77
C THR A 320 -9.64 -8.91 29.63
N LYS A 321 -10.92 -8.68 29.33
CA LYS A 321 -12.08 -9.34 29.95
C LYS A 321 -12.35 -10.74 29.36
N GLU A 322 -11.73 -11.07 28.24
CA GLU A 322 -11.90 -12.34 27.52
C GLU A 322 -10.56 -12.93 27.12
N VAL A 323 -10.39 -14.25 27.24
CA VAL A 323 -9.20 -15.01 26.84
C VAL A 323 -9.61 -16.21 26.00
N HIS A 324 -8.74 -16.67 25.10
CA HIS A 324 -9.01 -17.85 24.27
C HIS A 324 -8.25 -19.06 24.83
N ILE A 325 -8.93 -20.20 25.02
CA ILE A 325 -8.27 -21.43 25.49
C ILE A 325 -7.97 -22.42 24.36
N GLY A 326 -8.21 -22.00 23.12
CA GLY A 326 -8.04 -22.84 21.94
C GLY A 326 -9.13 -23.86 21.81
N ALA A 327 -8.76 -25.12 22.00
CA ALA A 327 -9.61 -26.29 22.05
C ALA A 327 -10.10 -26.77 20.68
N ASP A 328 -9.30 -26.56 19.63
CA ASP A 328 -9.50 -27.15 18.32
C ASP A 328 -8.81 -28.52 18.16
N GLU A 329 -9.18 -29.22 17.08
CA GLU A 329 -8.56 -30.47 16.58
C GLU A 329 -8.19 -31.55 17.63
N TYR A 330 -9.00 -31.72 18.68
CA TYR A 330 -8.83 -32.78 19.69
C TYR A 330 -9.23 -34.18 19.17
N ASP A 331 -8.93 -35.23 19.94
CA ASP A 331 -9.38 -36.60 19.65
C ASP A 331 -10.88 -36.77 20.00
N SER A 332 -11.74 -36.86 18.99
CA SER A 332 -13.20 -36.94 19.14
C SER A 332 -13.70 -38.16 19.92
N THR A 333 -12.87 -39.19 20.14
CA THR A 333 -13.19 -40.30 21.05
C THR A 333 -13.25 -39.86 22.52
N LEU A 334 -12.72 -38.68 22.84
CA LEU A 334 -12.72 -38.06 24.17
C LEU A 334 -13.77 -36.94 24.30
N ALA A 335 -14.82 -36.91 23.47
CA ALA A 335 -15.79 -35.81 23.43
C ALA A 335 -16.37 -35.43 24.81
N ASP A 336 -16.76 -36.42 25.63
CA ASP A 336 -17.25 -36.17 26.99
C ASP A 336 -16.19 -35.51 27.88
N ASN A 337 -14.94 -35.95 27.78
CA ASN A 337 -13.83 -35.38 28.54
C ASN A 337 -13.45 -33.99 28.03
N TYR A 338 -13.57 -33.75 26.73
CA TYR A 338 -13.38 -32.44 26.11
C TYR A 338 -14.41 -31.44 26.64
N VAL A 339 -15.70 -31.80 26.66
CA VAL A 339 -16.74 -30.93 27.21
C VAL A 339 -16.52 -30.66 28.70
N ASP A 340 -16.15 -31.68 29.47
CA ASP A 340 -15.80 -31.51 30.89
C ASP A 340 -14.57 -30.58 31.04
N PHE A 341 -13.56 -30.71 30.18
CA PHE A 341 -12.36 -29.87 30.19
C PHE A 341 -12.66 -28.41 29.90
N VAL A 342 -13.36 -28.09 28.81
CA VAL A 342 -13.64 -26.68 28.44
C VAL A 342 -14.53 -26.01 29.48
N ASN A 343 -15.52 -26.73 30.02
CA ASN A 343 -16.37 -26.22 31.09
C ASN A 343 -15.58 -25.99 32.39
N GLU A 344 -14.67 -26.91 32.72
CA GLU A 344 -13.82 -26.79 33.90
C GLU A 344 -12.82 -25.63 33.78
N MET A 345 -12.21 -25.47 32.60
CA MET A 345 -11.27 -24.36 32.35
C MET A 345 -11.99 -23.02 32.35
N ALA A 346 -13.18 -22.91 31.74
CA ALA A 346 -13.99 -21.70 31.79
C ALA A 346 -14.34 -21.30 33.22
N ARG A 347 -14.78 -22.26 34.05
CA ARG A 347 -15.06 -22.03 35.46
C ARG A 347 -13.81 -21.60 36.23
N PHE A 348 -12.67 -22.28 36.00
CA PHE A 348 -11.41 -21.93 36.66
C PHE A 348 -10.93 -20.52 36.31
N VAL A 349 -10.97 -20.13 35.03
CA VAL A 349 -10.56 -18.80 34.56
C VAL A 349 -11.45 -17.71 35.16
N ASP A 350 -12.77 -17.94 35.20
CA ASP A 350 -13.72 -17.02 35.82
C ASP A 350 -13.48 -16.89 37.33
N GLU A 351 -13.39 -18.01 38.06
CA GLU A 351 -13.14 -18.01 39.51
C GLU A 351 -11.82 -17.31 39.89
N LYS A 352 -10.79 -17.42 39.04
CA LYS A 352 -9.46 -16.84 39.30
C LYS A 352 -9.33 -15.38 38.90
N SER A 353 -10.06 -14.92 37.88
CA SER A 353 -9.79 -13.64 37.24
C SER A 353 -11.02 -12.83 36.81
N GLY A 354 -12.22 -13.42 36.88
CA GLY A 354 -13.47 -12.84 36.38
C GLY A 354 -13.52 -12.67 34.87
N LYS A 355 -12.66 -13.38 34.12
CA LYS A 355 -12.60 -13.33 32.65
C LYS A 355 -13.49 -14.40 32.05
N ARG A 356 -14.13 -14.10 30.92
CA ARG A 356 -14.84 -15.10 30.10
C ARG A 356 -13.87 -15.83 29.17
N VAL A 357 -14.24 -17.04 28.79
CA VAL A 357 -13.47 -17.90 27.89
C VAL A 357 -14.07 -17.93 26.48
N ARG A 358 -13.19 -17.88 25.49
CA ARG A 358 -13.44 -18.21 24.08
C ARG A 358 -12.84 -19.57 23.75
N ILE A 359 -13.50 -20.32 22.88
CA ILE A 359 -12.99 -21.57 22.28
C ILE A 359 -13.20 -21.54 20.77
N TRP A 360 -12.40 -22.31 20.03
CA TRP A 360 -12.72 -22.69 18.67
C TRP A 360 -13.97 -23.58 18.67
N GLY A 361 -14.85 -23.37 17.68
CA GLY A 361 -15.97 -24.27 17.45
C GLY A 361 -15.48 -25.59 16.87
N THR A 362 -15.63 -26.67 17.63
CA THR A 362 -15.04 -27.99 17.33
C THR A 362 -16.09 -29.09 17.38
N TYR A 363 -15.91 -30.16 16.60
CA TYR A 363 -16.89 -31.24 16.55
C TYR A 363 -16.80 -32.14 17.79
N GLU A 364 -17.91 -32.27 18.49
CA GLU A 364 -18.09 -32.93 19.79
C GLU A 364 -19.24 -33.95 19.71
N PRO A 365 -18.98 -35.21 19.33
CA PRO A 365 -20.01 -36.25 19.23
C PRO A 365 -20.51 -36.72 20.62
N THR A 366 -21.13 -35.82 21.39
CA THR A 366 -21.67 -36.04 22.73
C THR A 366 -22.96 -35.25 22.95
N ASP A 367 -23.82 -35.75 23.84
CA ASP A 367 -25.03 -35.04 24.31
C ASP A 367 -24.72 -34.06 25.47
N LYS A 368 -23.49 -34.04 25.99
CA LYS A 368 -23.09 -33.12 27.06
C LYS A 368 -22.99 -31.68 26.52
N PRO A 369 -23.66 -30.69 27.16
CA PRO A 369 -23.61 -29.31 26.69
C PRO A 369 -22.35 -28.59 27.16
N ILE A 370 -21.78 -27.78 26.26
CA ILE A 370 -20.84 -26.71 26.62
C ILE A 370 -21.60 -25.60 27.37
N SER A 371 -20.97 -24.99 28.36
CA SER A 371 -21.56 -23.88 29.13
C SER A 371 -21.93 -22.70 28.21
N LYS A 372 -23.08 -22.07 28.45
CA LYS A 372 -23.53 -20.88 27.72
C LYS A 372 -22.72 -19.62 28.02
N ASP A 373 -21.89 -19.66 29.07
CA ASP A 373 -20.99 -18.55 29.40
C ASP A 373 -19.76 -18.50 28.47
N ILE A 374 -19.47 -19.61 27.76
CA ILE A 374 -18.37 -19.73 26.80
C ILE A 374 -18.78 -19.14 25.45
N ILE A 375 -17.87 -18.37 24.87
CA ILE A 375 -18.00 -17.78 23.52
C ILE A 375 -17.38 -18.75 22.52
N ILE A 376 -18.05 -19.00 21.40
CA ILE A 376 -17.57 -19.95 20.38
C ILE A 376 -17.14 -19.20 19.12
N GLN A 377 -15.88 -19.34 18.74
CA GLN A 377 -15.35 -18.82 17.49
C GLN A 377 -15.48 -19.90 16.41
N HIS A 378 -16.49 -19.75 15.54
CA HIS A 378 -16.72 -20.70 14.45
C HIS A 378 -15.74 -20.44 13.32
N TRP A 379 -15.09 -21.52 12.84
CA TRP A 379 -14.06 -21.43 11.80
C TRP A 379 -14.27 -22.39 10.63
N GLN A 380 -15.08 -23.44 10.74
CA GLN A 380 -15.32 -24.36 9.63
C GLN A 380 -16.65 -25.12 9.80
N TYR A 381 -17.47 -25.21 8.73
CA TYR A 381 -18.75 -25.96 8.70
C TYR A 381 -18.66 -27.49 8.94
N GLY A 382 -17.45 -28.06 9.05
CA GLY A 382 -17.23 -29.45 9.46
C GLY A 382 -16.95 -29.62 10.96
N GLN A 383 -16.70 -28.52 11.67
CA GLN A 383 -16.29 -28.50 13.06
C GLN A 383 -17.39 -27.98 13.97
N SER A 384 -18.17 -27.02 13.52
CA SER A 384 -19.36 -26.57 14.25
C SER A 384 -20.39 -26.00 13.28
N ASP A 385 -21.65 -25.91 13.72
CA ASP A 385 -22.71 -25.27 12.93
C ASP A 385 -23.08 -23.92 13.59
N PRO A 386 -22.74 -22.78 12.97
CA PRO A 386 -22.96 -21.46 13.56
C PRO A 386 -24.45 -21.11 13.65
N VAL A 387 -25.31 -21.68 12.79
CA VAL A 387 -26.76 -21.50 12.85
C VAL A 387 -27.31 -22.22 14.07
N LEU A 388 -26.88 -23.47 14.28
CA LEU A 388 -27.26 -24.25 15.47
C LEU A 388 -26.76 -23.59 16.75
N LEU A 389 -25.50 -23.16 16.80
CA LEU A 389 -24.92 -22.48 17.95
C LEU A 389 -25.70 -21.21 18.30
N SER A 390 -26.02 -20.38 17.30
CA SER A 390 -26.82 -19.17 17.49
C SER A 390 -28.25 -19.47 17.97
N ASN A 391 -28.90 -20.50 17.40
CA ASN A 391 -30.25 -20.94 17.81
C ASN A 391 -30.27 -21.48 19.24
N GLN A 392 -29.19 -22.13 19.66
CA GLN A 392 -29.00 -22.60 21.03
C GLN A 392 -28.56 -21.49 22.01
N GLY A 393 -28.38 -20.26 21.54
CA GLY A 393 -28.11 -19.09 22.37
C GLY A 393 -26.65 -18.89 22.78
N TYR A 394 -25.68 -19.44 22.05
CA TYR A 394 -24.27 -19.10 22.26
C TYR A 394 -23.92 -17.73 21.65
N ASP A 395 -22.97 -17.05 22.27
CA ASP A 395 -22.24 -15.95 21.63
C ASP A 395 -21.29 -16.55 20.59
N VAL A 396 -21.45 -16.17 19.32
CA VAL A 396 -20.64 -16.69 18.20
C VAL A 396 -19.78 -15.59 17.59
N ILE A 397 -18.51 -15.89 17.32
CA ILE A 397 -17.61 -15.07 16.49
C ILE A 397 -17.43 -15.75 15.12
N ASN A 398 -17.52 -14.98 14.04
CA ASN A 398 -17.32 -15.44 12.68
C ASN A 398 -15.84 -15.41 12.28
N SER A 399 -15.24 -16.57 12.12
CA SER A 399 -13.91 -16.77 11.53
C SER A 399 -13.96 -17.83 10.44
N GLU A 400 -15.08 -17.92 9.72
CA GLU A 400 -15.27 -18.98 8.74
C GLU A 400 -14.14 -19.01 7.71
N ASP A 401 -13.50 -20.17 7.62
CA ASP A 401 -12.24 -20.39 6.91
C ASP A 401 -12.31 -19.93 5.46
N TRP A 402 -13.48 -20.09 4.82
CA TRP A 402 -13.69 -19.71 3.43
C TRP A 402 -13.35 -18.25 3.19
N TRP A 403 -13.85 -17.30 3.97
CA TRP A 403 -13.51 -15.89 3.72
C TRP A 403 -12.33 -15.41 4.57
N ALA A 404 -12.14 -15.97 5.77
CA ALA A 404 -11.32 -15.38 6.81
C ALA A 404 -9.84 -15.81 6.77
N TYR A 405 -9.53 -16.98 6.21
CA TYR A 405 -8.24 -17.63 6.43
C TYR A 405 -7.26 -17.40 5.28
N MET A 406 -5.99 -17.30 5.66
CA MET A 406 -4.84 -17.42 4.76
C MET A 406 -3.74 -18.25 5.42
N SER A 407 -2.95 -18.92 4.57
CA SER A 407 -1.80 -19.72 4.99
C SER A 407 -0.53 -19.06 4.48
N LEU A 408 0.26 -18.53 5.39
CA LEU A 408 1.44 -17.74 5.06
C LEU A 408 2.48 -18.57 4.31
N LYS A 409 3.18 -17.94 3.36
CA LYS A 409 4.12 -18.50 2.38
C LYS A 409 3.53 -19.30 1.22
N ASN A 410 2.73 -20.32 1.49
CA ASN A 410 2.17 -21.20 0.47
C ASN A 410 0.71 -21.48 0.80
N SER A 411 -0.08 -21.65 -0.25
CA SER A 411 -1.47 -22.02 -0.11
C SER A 411 -1.63 -23.41 0.55
N HIS A 412 -2.72 -23.55 1.30
CA HIS A 412 -3.14 -24.81 1.92
C HIS A 412 -4.36 -25.33 1.13
N VAL A 413 -4.16 -26.05 0.01
CA VAL A 413 -5.20 -26.17 -1.05
C VAL A 413 -6.11 -27.40 -1.10
N PRO A 414 -5.67 -28.66 -0.86
CA PRO A 414 -6.63 -29.77 -0.73
C PRO A 414 -7.18 -29.80 0.70
N ILE A 415 -7.79 -28.69 1.11
CA ILE A 415 -8.63 -28.59 2.29
C ILE A 415 -10.03 -28.22 1.83
N THR A 416 -11.00 -29.06 2.21
CA THR A 416 -12.41 -28.86 1.92
C THR A 416 -13.08 -28.33 3.18
N PRO A 417 -13.95 -27.30 3.08
CA PRO A 417 -14.55 -26.81 1.83
C PRO A 417 -13.77 -25.73 1.07
N ALA A 418 -12.78 -25.06 1.68
CA ALA A 418 -12.20 -23.84 1.11
C ALA A 418 -10.65 -23.82 1.12
N PRO A 419 -9.98 -23.49 0.00
CA PRO A 419 -8.53 -23.33 0.00
C PRO A 419 -8.11 -22.07 0.76
N TYR A 420 -6.99 -22.16 1.49
CA TYR A 420 -6.37 -21.02 2.17
C TYR A 420 -5.27 -20.42 1.29
N PRO A 421 -5.48 -19.22 0.71
CA PRO A 421 -4.49 -18.59 -0.15
C PRO A 421 -3.29 -18.07 0.65
N GLN A 422 -2.20 -17.75 -0.05
CA GLN A 422 -0.99 -17.15 0.54
C GLN A 422 -1.21 -15.70 0.99
N LEU A 423 -1.96 -14.93 0.21
CA LEU A 423 -2.36 -13.55 0.50
C LEU A 423 -3.86 -13.54 0.79
N PHE A 424 -4.33 -12.64 1.65
CA PHE A 424 -5.76 -12.53 1.94
C PHE A 424 -6.57 -12.27 0.66
N ASN A 425 -7.66 -13.01 0.47
CA ASN A 425 -8.48 -12.91 -0.73
C ASN A 425 -9.66 -11.94 -0.53
N ASN A 426 -9.41 -10.66 -0.82
CA ASN A 426 -10.43 -9.61 -0.76
C ASN A 426 -11.67 -9.90 -1.61
N THR A 427 -11.54 -10.69 -2.69
CA THR A 427 -12.68 -11.04 -3.55
C THR A 427 -13.77 -11.76 -2.78
N ARG A 428 -13.43 -12.58 -1.78
CA ARG A 428 -14.41 -13.32 -0.96
C ARG A 428 -15.20 -12.40 -0.02
N VAL A 429 -14.64 -11.25 0.34
CA VAL A 429 -15.33 -10.21 1.13
C VAL A 429 -16.19 -9.32 0.23
N LEU A 430 -15.78 -9.06 -1.00
CA LEU A 430 -16.53 -8.25 -1.96
C LEU A 430 -17.67 -9.02 -2.65
N ASN A 431 -17.49 -10.33 -2.83
CA ASN A 431 -18.40 -11.21 -3.55
C ASN A 431 -18.65 -12.48 -2.72
N PHE A 432 -19.37 -12.33 -1.60
CA PHE A 432 -19.72 -13.43 -0.72
C PHE A 432 -20.48 -14.52 -1.50
N ALA A 433 -20.18 -15.79 -1.19
CA ALA A 433 -20.72 -16.95 -1.90
C ALA A 433 -20.48 -16.92 -3.42
N ASP A 434 -19.38 -16.28 -3.86
CA ASP A 434 -19.02 -16.03 -5.26
C ASP A 434 -20.11 -15.29 -6.06
N GLN A 435 -20.99 -14.53 -5.37
CA GLN A 435 -22.03 -13.72 -6.00
C GLN A 435 -21.55 -12.29 -6.17
N SER A 436 -21.49 -11.84 -7.43
CA SER A 436 -20.97 -10.52 -7.77
C SER A 436 -21.74 -9.39 -7.06
N GLY A 437 -21.00 -8.52 -6.35
CA GLY A 437 -21.53 -7.37 -5.63
C GLY A 437 -22.21 -7.68 -4.30
N TRP A 438 -22.30 -8.96 -3.89
CA TRP A 438 -22.82 -9.32 -2.57
C TRP A 438 -21.72 -9.21 -1.51
N GLN A 439 -21.47 -8.01 -1.02
CA GLN A 439 -20.41 -7.79 -0.03
C GLN A 439 -20.73 -8.47 1.30
N TRP A 440 -19.74 -9.19 1.84
CA TRP A 440 -19.82 -9.90 3.11
C TRP A 440 -20.19 -8.96 4.26
N THR A 441 -20.90 -9.51 5.25
CA THR A 441 -21.18 -8.87 6.55
C THR A 441 -20.90 -9.91 7.64
N PRO A 442 -20.61 -9.50 8.89
CA PRO A 442 -20.33 -10.45 9.97
C PRO A 442 -21.38 -11.55 10.14
N LYS A 443 -22.66 -11.28 9.82
CA LYS A 443 -23.77 -12.23 9.91
C LYS A 443 -23.70 -13.37 8.87
N LEU A 444 -22.90 -13.23 7.82
CA LEU A 444 -22.80 -14.20 6.74
C LEU A 444 -21.70 -15.23 7.05
N PHE A 445 -22.13 -16.43 7.38
CA PHE A 445 -21.29 -17.59 7.65
C PHE A 445 -21.29 -18.57 6.48
N ASN A 446 -22.45 -18.97 5.94
CA ASN A 446 -22.54 -20.06 4.96
C ASN A 446 -22.40 -19.58 3.51
N PRO A 447 -21.26 -19.79 2.83
CA PRO A 447 -21.13 -19.42 1.41
C PRO A 447 -21.78 -20.45 0.48
N VAL A 448 -22.11 -21.66 0.96
CA VAL A 448 -22.64 -22.75 0.14
C VAL A 448 -24.17 -22.77 0.16
N ASN A 449 -24.76 -22.86 1.35
CA ASN A 449 -26.20 -22.78 1.55
C ASN A 449 -26.58 -21.40 2.08
N VAL A 450 -26.70 -20.44 1.17
CA VAL A 450 -26.88 -19.02 1.47
C VAL A 450 -28.17 -18.69 2.24
N THR A 451 -29.13 -19.62 2.31
CA THR A 451 -30.36 -19.45 3.11
C THR A 451 -30.19 -19.85 4.58
N GLU A 452 -29.12 -20.56 4.94
CA GLU A 452 -28.82 -21.03 6.29
C GLU A 452 -27.82 -20.10 6.97
N GLN A 453 -28.30 -18.95 7.44
CA GLN A 453 -27.51 -17.97 8.20
C GLN A 453 -28.07 -17.82 9.62
N PRO A 454 -27.23 -17.53 10.63
CA PRO A 454 -27.72 -17.20 11.97
C PRO A 454 -28.74 -16.07 11.94
N ASN A 455 -29.84 -16.19 12.69
CA ASN A 455 -30.87 -15.15 12.73
C ASN A 455 -30.41 -13.90 13.48
N LYS A 456 -29.59 -14.09 14.53
CA LYS A 456 -29.05 -13.02 15.37
C LYS A 456 -27.70 -12.53 14.82
N PRO A 457 -27.40 -11.22 14.87
CA PRO A 457 -26.05 -10.74 14.60
C PRO A 457 -25.04 -11.41 15.54
N PRO A 458 -23.85 -11.80 15.05
CA PRO A 458 -22.83 -12.41 15.88
C PRO A 458 -22.16 -11.39 16.81
N LYS A 459 -21.36 -11.88 17.76
CA LYS A 459 -20.51 -11.04 18.62
C LYS A 459 -19.43 -10.31 17.79
N GLY A 460 -19.02 -10.90 16.67
CA GLY A 460 -18.22 -10.20 15.68
C GLY A 460 -17.50 -11.13 14.72
N ALA A 461 -16.36 -10.70 14.19
CA ALA A 461 -15.61 -11.44 13.18
C ALA A 461 -14.09 -11.25 13.31
N ILE A 462 -13.33 -12.28 12.95
CA ILE A 462 -11.85 -12.28 13.01
C ILE A 462 -11.29 -12.95 11.75
N LEU A 463 -10.44 -12.24 11.00
CA LEU A 463 -9.61 -12.82 9.92
C LEU A 463 -8.34 -13.47 10.50
N ALA A 464 -7.80 -14.51 9.88
CA ALA A 464 -6.70 -15.28 10.46
C ALA A 464 -5.55 -15.56 9.49
N ALA A 465 -4.32 -15.32 9.96
CA ALA A 465 -3.08 -15.63 9.27
C ALA A 465 -2.30 -16.73 10.00
N TRP A 466 -2.24 -17.91 9.38
CA TRP A 466 -1.62 -19.11 9.93
C TRP A 466 -0.22 -19.37 9.34
N ASN A 467 0.74 -19.76 10.17
CA ASN A 467 2.13 -20.07 9.78
C ASN A 467 2.34 -21.59 9.58
N ASP A 468 1.47 -22.23 8.80
CA ASP A 468 1.44 -23.69 8.57
C ASP A 468 2.68 -24.29 7.90
N ASN A 469 3.53 -23.44 7.33
CA ASN A 469 4.72 -23.84 6.59
C ASN A 469 5.99 -23.87 7.45
N GLY A 470 5.93 -23.38 8.70
CA GLY A 470 6.99 -23.48 9.68
C GLY A 470 7.65 -22.12 10.01
N PRO A 471 8.52 -22.09 11.03
CA PRO A 471 9.08 -20.86 11.58
C PRO A 471 10.03 -20.11 10.62
N ASP A 472 10.66 -20.84 9.70
CA ASP A 472 11.61 -20.35 8.69
C ASP A 472 10.95 -20.13 7.32
N ALA A 473 9.68 -20.51 7.15
CA ALA A 473 9.01 -20.37 5.87
C ALA A 473 8.70 -18.90 5.53
N THR A 474 8.49 -18.04 6.53
CA THR A 474 8.21 -16.62 6.36
C THR A 474 9.15 -15.75 7.16
N THR A 475 9.39 -14.52 6.69
CA THR A 475 9.88 -13.44 7.55
C THR A 475 8.72 -12.79 8.31
N GLN A 476 8.99 -12.04 9.37
CA GLN A 476 7.95 -11.26 10.07
C GLN A 476 7.15 -10.37 9.10
N LEU A 477 7.82 -9.66 8.18
CA LEU A 477 7.18 -8.75 7.23
C LEU A 477 6.37 -9.45 6.13
N GLU A 478 6.68 -10.70 5.77
CA GLU A 478 5.84 -11.49 4.86
C GLU A 478 4.45 -11.75 5.45
N SER A 479 4.35 -11.89 6.78
CA SER A 479 3.04 -12.01 7.43
C SER A 479 2.22 -10.72 7.33
N PHE A 480 2.87 -9.55 7.43
CA PHE A 480 2.22 -8.27 7.18
C PHE A 480 1.75 -8.17 5.73
N TYR A 481 2.61 -8.47 4.74
CA TYR A 481 2.23 -8.38 3.33
C TYR A 481 1.06 -9.30 2.96
N ALA A 482 0.94 -10.45 3.63
CA ALA A 482 -0.20 -11.35 3.43
C ALA A 482 -1.53 -10.78 3.92
N ILE A 483 -1.53 -10.06 5.05
CA ILE A 483 -2.76 -9.52 5.66
C ILE A 483 -3.02 -8.05 5.30
N ARG A 484 -2.02 -7.35 4.74
CA ARG A 484 -2.01 -5.89 4.53
C ARG A 484 -3.31 -5.41 3.91
N ASP A 485 -3.61 -5.90 2.71
CA ASP A 485 -4.77 -5.41 1.96
C ASP A 485 -6.10 -6.00 2.48
N GLY A 486 -6.05 -7.04 3.32
CA GLY A 486 -7.22 -7.69 3.91
C GLY A 486 -7.79 -6.96 5.12
N ILE A 487 -6.92 -6.46 6.01
CA ILE A 487 -7.33 -5.66 7.17
C ILE A 487 -8.28 -4.51 6.82
N PRO A 488 -7.97 -3.59 5.88
CA PRO A 488 -8.84 -2.46 5.59
C PRO A 488 -10.21 -2.88 5.05
N VAL A 489 -10.26 -3.93 4.24
CA VAL A 489 -11.50 -4.43 3.61
C VAL A 489 -12.39 -5.14 4.63
N VAL A 490 -11.82 -6.04 5.44
CA VAL A 490 -12.55 -6.75 6.50
C VAL A 490 -12.98 -5.78 7.59
N ALA A 491 -12.10 -4.88 8.04
CA ALA A 491 -12.45 -3.89 9.05
C ALA A 491 -13.60 -3.01 8.57
N ALA A 492 -13.56 -2.56 7.31
CA ALA A 492 -14.63 -1.77 6.74
C ALA A 492 -15.98 -2.50 6.71
N ARG A 493 -16.00 -3.76 6.26
CA ARG A 493 -17.23 -4.57 6.21
C ARG A 493 -17.72 -5.01 7.59
N ALA A 494 -16.82 -5.29 8.53
CA ALA A 494 -17.18 -5.60 9.91
C ALA A 494 -17.67 -4.37 10.67
N TRP A 495 -17.16 -3.17 10.34
CA TRP A 495 -17.64 -1.91 10.86
C TRP A 495 -19.01 -1.54 10.29
N SER A 496 -19.19 -1.56 8.96
CA SER A 496 -20.47 -1.20 8.33
C SER A 496 -21.57 -2.23 8.60
N GLY A 497 -21.24 -3.53 8.57
CA GLY A 497 -22.23 -4.60 8.68
C GLY A 497 -23.35 -4.48 7.64
N ASN A 498 -24.59 -4.68 8.08
CA ASN A 498 -25.80 -4.52 7.26
C ASN A 498 -26.34 -3.07 7.28
N ARG A 499 -25.94 -2.25 8.25
CA ARG A 499 -26.49 -0.90 8.46
C ARG A 499 -25.69 0.24 7.82
N GLY A 500 -24.39 0.05 7.65
CA GLY A 500 -23.47 1.05 7.10
C GLY A 500 -23.34 0.98 5.58
N PRO A 501 -22.64 1.95 4.97
CA PRO A 501 -22.39 1.96 3.54
C PRO A 501 -21.57 0.74 3.09
N LEU A 502 -21.83 0.31 1.86
CA LEU A 502 -21.02 -0.68 1.15
C LEU A 502 -19.72 -0.03 0.66
N LEU A 503 -18.71 -0.85 0.39
CA LEU A 503 -17.47 -0.41 -0.26
C LEU A 503 -17.75 -0.04 -1.72
N GLU A 504 -17.20 1.07 -2.19
CA GLU A 504 -17.28 1.44 -3.61
C GLU A 504 -16.16 0.72 -4.38
N GLU A 505 -16.50 -0.35 -5.10
CA GLU A 505 -15.49 -1.18 -5.78
C GLU A 505 -14.63 -0.42 -6.81
N SER A 506 -15.17 0.62 -7.45
CA SER A 506 -14.46 1.43 -8.45
C SER A 506 -13.28 2.22 -7.90
N SER A 507 -13.29 2.62 -6.63
CA SER A 507 -12.21 3.39 -5.99
C SER A 507 -11.46 2.60 -4.92
N LEU A 508 -11.88 1.36 -4.63
CA LEU A 508 -11.38 0.58 -3.49
C LEU A 508 -9.88 0.29 -3.58
N SER A 509 -9.38 -0.19 -4.74
CA SER A 509 -7.96 -0.53 -4.88
C SER A 509 -7.07 0.68 -4.64
N GLU A 510 -7.41 1.82 -5.25
CA GLU A 510 -6.65 3.07 -5.09
C GLU A 510 -6.73 3.60 -3.64
N SER A 511 -7.88 3.44 -2.99
CA SER A 511 -8.07 3.84 -1.59
C SER A 511 -7.27 2.95 -0.64
N VAL A 512 -7.26 1.63 -0.85
CA VAL A 512 -6.43 0.68 -0.10
C VAL A 512 -4.95 1.03 -0.29
N ASP A 513 -4.48 1.18 -1.53
CA ASP A 513 -3.06 1.49 -1.80
C ASP A 513 -2.62 2.79 -1.12
N LEU A 514 -3.44 3.85 -1.20
CA LEU A 514 -3.16 5.13 -0.56
C LEU A 514 -3.14 5.01 0.97
N LEU A 515 -4.22 4.48 1.55
CA LEU A 515 -4.43 4.50 3.00
C LEU A 515 -3.54 3.50 3.74
N THR A 516 -3.27 2.32 3.16
CA THR A 516 -2.36 1.34 3.76
C THR A 516 -0.93 1.87 3.80
N SER A 517 -0.52 2.52 2.71
CA SER A 517 0.77 3.22 2.67
C SER A 517 0.78 4.38 3.67
N ALA A 518 -0.30 5.16 3.80
CA ALA A 518 -0.31 6.37 4.63
C ALA A 518 -0.68 6.14 6.11
N ALA A 519 -0.91 4.90 6.55
CA ALA A 519 -1.23 4.59 7.93
C ALA A 519 -0.13 5.09 8.90
N VAL A 520 -0.53 5.94 9.83
CA VAL A 520 0.34 6.70 10.75
C VAL A 520 0.99 5.84 11.84
N ALA A 521 2.08 6.35 12.44
CA ALA A 521 2.74 5.80 13.62
C ALA A 521 3.25 4.35 13.50
N GLN A 522 3.48 3.89 12.27
CA GLN A 522 4.06 2.58 11.93
C GLN A 522 4.84 2.69 10.61
N ASN A 523 5.74 1.74 10.33
CA ASN A 523 6.44 1.66 9.05
C ASN A 523 6.64 0.22 8.56
N LEU A 524 5.59 -0.60 8.57
CA LEU A 524 5.61 -2.01 8.15
C LEU A 524 6.02 -2.20 6.67
N ASP A 525 5.72 -1.24 5.80
CA ASP A 525 6.23 -1.23 4.42
C ASP A 525 7.72 -0.86 4.32
N ARG A 526 8.35 -0.48 5.44
CA ARG A 526 9.75 -0.05 5.55
C ARG A 526 10.08 0.97 4.47
N ARG A 527 9.32 2.07 4.46
CA ARG A 527 9.53 3.21 3.57
C ARG A 527 10.68 4.06 4.10
N ILE A 528 11.49 4.59 3.20
CA ILE A 528 12.56 5.54 3.53
C ILE A 528 11.93 6.92 3.68
N LYS A 529 12.16 7.60 4.81
CA LYS A 529 11.65 8.96 5.03
C LYS A 529 12.34 9.95 4.09
N LYS A 530 11.56 10.71 3.31
CA LYS A 530 12.05 11.85 2.52
C LYS A 530 12.43 12.98 3.47
N THR A 531 13.70 13.36 3.53
CA THR A 531 14.14 14.57 4.24
C THR A 531 14.38 15.70 3.25
N ALA A 532 14.28 16.96 3.70
CA ALA A 532 14.45 18.15 2.86
C ALA A 532 15.80 18.21 2.10
N GLU A 533 16.81 17.46 2.56
CA GLU A 533 18.12 17.36 1.91
C GLU A 533 18.26 16.17 0.94
N ARG A 534 17.36 15.18 1.01
CA ARG A 534 17.38 13.96 0.20
C ARG A 534 16.03 13.79 -0.50
N ASN A 535 15.86 14.55 -1.58
CA ASN A 535 14.62 14.63 -2.39
C ASN A 535 14.29 13.38 -3.23
N TYR A 536 14.88 12.21 -2.94
CA TYR A 536 14.64 10.98 -3.70
C TYR A 536 14.32 9.82 -2.74
N ASP A 537 13.42 8.93 -3.14
CA ASP A 537 13.02 7.71 -2.40
C ASP A 537 14.13 6.67 -2.26
N PHE A 538 15.38 6.99 -2.64
CA PHE A 538 16.35 5.96 -2.96
C PHE A 538 17.77 6.25 -2.49
N VAL A 539 18.46 5.15 -2.15
CA VAL A 539 19.83 5.13 -1.64
C VAL A 539 20.83 5.42 -2.76
N ASN A 540 21.66 6.43 -2.52
CA ASN A 540 22.90 6.65 -3.26
C ASN A 540 24.03 6.84 -2.25
N TRP A 541 24.94 5.86 -2.18
CA TRP A 541 26.11 5.91 -1.32
C TRP A 541 27.34 5.45 -2.09
N ARG A 542 28.48 6.12 -1.88
CA ARG A 542 29.76 5.78 -2.50
C ARG A 542 30.91 6.10 -1.57
N THR A 543 31.95 5.28 -1.60
CA THR A 543 33.22 5.55 -0.93
C THR A 543 34.40 5.39 -1.89
N THR A 544 35.50 6.08 -1.61
CA THR A 544 36.80 5.89 -2.27
C THR A 544 37.68 4.88 -1.54
N ASN A 545 37.35 4.51 -0.29
CA ASN A 545 38.10 3.53 0.49
C ASN A 545 37.73 2.10 0.06
N GLN A 546 38.76 1.30 -0.27
CA GLN A 546 38.54 -0.07 -0.74
C GLN A 546 38.15 -1.07 0.36
N LYS A 547 38.39 -0.73 1.62
CA LYS A 547 38.04 -1.54 2.79
C LYS A 547 37.43 -0.62 3.84
N VAL A 548 36.15 -0.81 4.15
CA VAL A 548 35.50 -0.17 5.29
C VAL A 548 35.71 -1.11 6.47
N THR A 549 36.81 -0.93 7.20
CA THR A 549 37.17 -1.77 8.35
C THR A 549 36.25 -1.54 9.54
N ASP A 550 35.77 -0.30 9.70
CA ASP A 550 34.87 0.11 10.77
C ASP A 550 33.42 0.11 10.29
N ARG A 551 32.47 -0.17 11.19
CA ARG A 551 31.04 -0.12 10.87
C ARG A 551 30.61 1.33 10.54
N VAL A 552 29.98 1.54 9.39
CA VAL A 552 29.49 2.85 8.92
C VAL A 552 27.96 2.87 8.98
N SER A 553 27.38 3.94 9.55
CA SER A 553 25.94 4.21 9.40
C SER A 553 25.67 4.87 8.05
N LEU A 554 24.76 4.29 7.28
CA LEU A 554 24.19 4.84 6.06
C LEU A 554 22.97 5.73 6.36
N GLY A 555 22.26 5.45 7.46
CA GLY A 555 21.16 6.24 8.02
C GLY A 555 19.84 6.14 7.26
N TYR A 556 19.61 5.03 6.52
CA TYR A 556 18.36 4.82 5.78
C TYR A 556 17.44 3.76 6.43
N GLY A 557 17.86 3.07 7.49
CA GLY A 557 17.09 1.99 8.10
C GLY A 557 16.92 0.77 7.19
N SER A 558 15.68 0.37 6.95
CA SER A 558 15.32 -0.74 6.07
C SER A 558 14.48 -0.25 4.90
N LYS A 559 14.60 -0.91 3.74
CA LYS A 559 13.70 -0.70 2.60
C LYS A 559 12.93 -1.97 2.26
N GLY A 560 11.60 -1.93 2.44
CA GLY A 560 10.69 -3.02 2.09
C GLY A 560 10.58 -3.21 0.58
N MET A 561 9.79 -4.21 0.16
CA MET A 561 9.67 -4.71 -1.23
C MET A 561 9.45 -3.63 -2.30
N ASN A 562 9.54 -4.03 -3.57
CA ASN A 562 9.43 -3.18 -4.76
C ASN A 562 10.60 -2.21 -4.89
N TYR A 563 11.83 -2.76 -4.92
CA TYR A 563 13.05 -1.97 -5.15
C TYR A 563 14.08 -2.71 -6.00
N LYS A 564 15.10 -1.95 -6.41
CA LYS A 564 16.33 -2.44 -7.00
C LYS A 564 17.53 -1.94 -6.20
N LEU A 565 18.44 -2.82 -5.83
CA LEU A 565 19.67 -2.47 -5.12
C LEU A 565 20.87 -2.92 -5.96
N ASP A 566 21.64 -1.96 -6.48
CA ASP A 566 22.90 -2.21 -7.17
C ASP A 566 24.07 -1.97 -6.21
N MET A 567 24.96 -2.96 -6.10
CA MET A 567 26.12 -2.95 -5.20
C MET A 567 27.39 -3.25 -5.99
N VAL A 568 28.44 -2.48 -5.74
CA VAL A 568 29.79 -2.77 -6.26
C VAL A 568 30.64 -3.26 -5.10
N VAL A 569 31.08 -4.52 -5.17
CA VAL A 569 31.78 -5.21 -4.08
C VAL A 569 33.17 -5.68 -4.51
N SER A 570 34.13 -5.68 -3.57
CA SER A 570 35.51 -6.15 -3.81
C SER A 570 36.05 -7.14 -2.78
N GLY A 571 35.21 -7.55 -1.84
CA GLY A 571 35.52 -8.47 -0.77
C GLY A 571 34.27 -8.79 0.06
N PRO A 572 34.44 -9.55 1.15
CA PRO A 572 33.37 -9.83 2.10
C PRO A 572 32.75 -8.54 2.66
N PHE A 573 31.46 -8.60 2.93
CA PHE A 573 30.72 -7.49 3.52
C PHE A 573 29.53 -7.96 4.33
N THR A 574 29.07 -7.06 5.20
CA THR A 574 27.81 -7.18 5.93
C THR A 574 27.06 -5.86 5.81
N LEU A 575 25.82 -5.93 5.32
CA LEU A 575 24.82 -4.87 5.40
C LEU A 575 23.80 -5.28 6.45
N SER A 576 23.43 -4.41 7.39
CA SER A 576 22.46 -4.76 8.43
C SER A 576 21.51 -3.62 8.79
N SER A 577 20.32 -3.99 9.23
CA SER A 577 19.31 -3.15 9.88
C SER A 577 18.68 -3.94 11.04
N ASP A 578 17.67 -3.39 11.69
CA ASP A 578 16.94 -4.07 12.77
C ASP A 578 16.11 -5.26 12.26
N ASP A 579 15.79 -5.29 10.95
CA ASP A 579 14.95 -6.35 10.36
C ASP A 579 15.76 -7.50 9.76
N VAL A 580 16.86 -7.17 9.07
CA VAL A 580 17.57 -8.11 8.18
C VAL A 580 19.07 -7.83 8.17
N THR A 581 19.86 -8.88 7.94
CA THR A 581 21.28 -8.77 7.58
C THR A 581 21.52 -9.40 6.22
N LEU A 582 22.31 -8.77 5.34
CA LEU A 582 22.82 -9.36 4.10
C LEU A 582 24.33 -9.48 4.19
N GLU A 583 24.84 -10.70 4.05
CA GLU A 583 26.27 -11.02 4.15
C GLU A 583 26.79 -11.65 2.85
N LEU A 584 27.96 -11.20 2.41
CA LEU A 584 28.81 -11.96 1.49
C LEU A 584 30.01 -12.49 2.27
N SER A 585 30.06 -13.82 2.44
CA SER A 585 31.11 -14.48 3.21
C SER A 585 32.46 -14.53 2.45
N PRO A 586 33.59 -14.82 3.12
CA PRO A 586 34.88 -15.07 2.47
C PRO A 586 34.89 -16.23 1.46
N SER A 587 33.98 -17.21 1.61
CA SER A 587 33.82 -18.31 0.66
C SER A 587 32.94 -17.96 -0.55
N GLY A 588 32.37 -16.74 -0.59
CA GLY A 588 31.48 -16.29 -1.65
C GLY A 588 30.01 -16.66 -1.45
N SER A 589 29.60 -17.09 -0.25
CA SER A 589 28.18 -17.29 0.05
C SER A 589 27.51 -15.95 0.25
N LEU A 590 26.55 -15.62 -0.61
CA LEU A 590 25.66 -14.47 -0.41
C LEU A 590 24.40 -14.96 0.31
N THR A 591 24.20 -14.50 1.54
CA THR A 591 23.13 -14.98 2.42
C THR A 591 22.45 -13.79 3.06
N PHE A 592 21.11 -13.75 3.04
CA PHE A 592 20.39 -12.84 3.94
C PHE A 592 19.88 -13.60 5.16
N ILE A 593 19.87 -12.95 6.31
CA ILE A 593 19.48 -13.50 7.61
C ILE A 593 18.34 -12.65 8.14
N SER A 594 17.22 -13.29 8.47
CA SER A 594 16.04 -12.64 9.06
C SER A 594 15.46 -13.56 10.12
N ASP A 595 15.05 -12.99 11.25
CA ASP A 595 14.48 -13.73 12.39
C ASP A 595 15.39 -14.86 12.90
N GLY A 596 16.71 -14.72 12.74
CA GLY A 596 17.70 -15.76 13.08
C GLY A 596 17.88 -16.86 12.03
N TRP A 597 17.09 -16.86 10.96
CA TRP A 597 17.14 -17.86 9.90
C TRP A 597 17.97 -17.40 8.69
N PRO A 598 18.93 -18.21 8.20
CA PRO A 598 19.75 -17.88 7.04
C PRO A 598 19.14 -18.39 5.73
N TYR A 599 19.06 -17.50 4.73
CA TYR A 599 18.54 -17.78 3.40
C TYR A 599 19.64 -17.53 2.36
N PRO A 600 20.37 -18.57 1.93
CA PRO A 600 21.44 -18.43 0.95
C PRO A 600 20.88 -18.17 -0.45
N LEU A 601 21.64 -17.47 -1.29
CA LEU A 601 21.37 -17.36 -2.72
C LEU A 601 21.47 -18.75 -3.36
N ARG A 602 20.41 -19.20 -4.02
CA ARG A 602 20.31 -20.51 -4.67
C ARG A 602 20.09 -20.36 -6.17
N SER A 603 20.62 -21.32 -6.93
CA SER A 603 20.57 -21.34 -8.40
C SER A 603 19.19 -21.75 -8.90
N VAL A 604 18.52 -20.83 -9.58
CA VAL A 604 17.14 -20.99 -10.08
C VAL A 604 17.11 -20.65 -11.57
N ALA A 605 16.24 -21.29 -12.34
CA ALA A 605 15.97 -20.89 -13.72
C ALA A 605 15.22 -19.55 -13.75
N GLU A 606 15.58 -18.66 -14.69
CA GLU A 606 15.09 -17.28 -14.65
C GLU A 606 13.57 -17.15 -14.71
N ASN A 607 12.89 -18.10 -15.37
CA ASN A 607 11.45 -18.10 -15.62
C ASN A 607 10.64 -19.00 -14.66
N ASP A 608 11.26 -19.65 -13.67
CA ASP A 608 10.51 -20.49 -12.73
C ASP A 608 9.78 -19.63 -11.67
N GLY A 609 8.72 -20.14 -11.05
CA GLY A 609 8.06 -19.47 -9.92
C GLY A 609 7.27 -18.21 -10.25
N PHE A 610 6.78 -18.08 -11.47
CA PHE A 610 5.82 -17.03 -11.88
C PHE A 610 4.39 -17.58 -11.98
N ASP A 611 4.02 -18.48 -11.07
CA ASP A 611 2.63 -18.92 -10.92
C ASP A 611 1.85 -17.79 -10.24
N PRO A 612 0.81 -17.24 -10.88
CA PRO A 612 0.03 -16.14 -10.32
C PRO A 612 -0.91 -16.57 -9.18
N ILE A 613 -1.11 -17.86 -8.96
CA ILE A 613 -1.85 -18.44 -7.82
C ILE A 613 -0.88 -18.79 -6.69
N GLU A 614 0.32 -19.25 -7.03
CA GLU A 614 1.37 -19.67 -6.09
C GLU A 614 2.63 -18.79 -6.24
N LEU A 615 2.54 -17.53 -5.82
CA LEU A 615 3.56 -16.50 -6.07
C LEU A 615 4.94 -16.92 -5.56
N GLY A 616 5.88 -17.11 -6.50
CA GLY A 616 7.25 -17.45 -6.15
C GLY A 616 7.51 -18.91 -5.79
N ARG A 617 6.50 -19.78 -5.91
CA ARG A 617 6.59 -21.20 -5.60
C ARG A 617 7.15 -21.97 -6.79
N ILE A 618 8.07 -22.88 -6.53
CA ILE A 618 8.71 -23.75 -7.52
C ILE A 618 8.59 -25.19 -7.04
N TRP A 619 7.77 -25.98 -7.72
CA TRP A 619 7.56 -27.39 -7.38
C TRP A 619 8.80 -28.23 -7.73
N VAL A 620 9.19 -29.13 -6.81
CA VAL A 620 10.39 -29.97 -7.02
C VAL A 620 10.30 -30.91 -8.23
N ASN A 621 9.07 -31.24 -8.67
CA ASN A 621 8.78 -32.15 -9.77
C ASN A 621 8.65 -31.44 -11.13
N GLN A 622 8.66 -30.10 -11.18
CA GLN A 622 8.36 -29.31 -12.38
C GLN A 622 9.43 -28.26 -12.70
N THR A 623 10.66 -28.43 -12.25
CA THR A 623 11.69 -27.38 -12.35
C THR A 623 12.98 -27.85 -13.02
N SER A 624 13.60 -26.91 -13.76
CA SER A 624 14.99 -27.04 -14.25
C SER A 624 16.01 -26.41 -13.30
N SER A 625 15.55 -25.85 -12.18
CA SER A 625 16.35 -25.25 -11.13
C SER A 625 17.08 -26.31 -10.32
N SER A 626 18.35 -26.04 -9.97
CA SER A 626 19.12 -26.95 -9.11
C SER A 626 18.89 -26.66 -7.62
N HIS A 627 18.50 -25.43 -7.28
CA HIS A 627 18.38 -24.92 -5.91
C HIS A 627 19.67 -25.03 -5.08
N GLU A 628 20.80 -25.37 -5.69
CA GLU A 628 22.10 -25.41 -5.00
C GLU A 628 22.60 -24.00 -4.67
N PRO A 629 23.28 -23.79 -3.53
CA PRO A 629 23.88 -22.50 -3.18
C PRO A 629 24.82 -21.98 -4.26
N VAL A 630 24.73 -20.68 -4.55
CA VAL A 630 25.55 -19.99 -5.56
C VAL A 630 26.78 -19.37 -4.91
N ILE A 631 27.96 -19.60 -5.51
CA ILE A 631 29.19 -18.93 -5.12
C ILE A 631 29.33 -17.62 -5.89
N VAL A 632 29.24 -16.50 -5.19
CA VAL A 632 29.38 -15.14 -5.72
C VAL A 632 30.86 -14.71 -5.65
N PRO A 633 31.46 -14.23 -6.76
CA PRO A 633 32.82 -13.70 -6.73
C PRO A 633 32.92 -12.51 -5.79
N LEU A 634 33.96 -12.52 -4.94
CA LEU A 634 34.24 -11.45 -3.97
C LEU A 634 34.41 -10.07 -4.63
N LYS A 635 34.87 -10.05 -5.88
CA LYS A 635 34.87 -8.86 -6.73
C LYS A 635 33.79 -8.97 -7.79
N SER A 636 32.67 -8.29 -7.58
CA SER A 636 31.53 -8.35 -8.48
C SER A 636 30.64 -7.11 -8.39
N GLN A 637 29.76 -6.96 -9.38
CA GLN A 637 28.59 -6.11 -9.27
C GLN A 637 27.38 -7.01 -8.95
N ILE A 638 26.73 -6.76 -7.82
CA ILE A 638 25.54 -7.50 -7.39
C ILE A 638 24.34 -6.59 -7.59
N THR A 639 23.32 -7.07 -8.28
CA THR A 639 22.03 -6.38 -8.43
C THR A 639 20.95 -7.25 -7.81
N ILE A 640 20.20 -6.72 -6.86
CA ILE A 640 19.04 -7.37 -6.27
C ILE A 640 17.79 -6.62 -6.70
N ARG A 641 16.76 -7.34 -7.17
CA ARG A 641 15.44 -6.76 -7.47
C ARG A 641 14.40 -7.50 -6.64
N THR A 642 13.44 -6.74 -6.13
CA THR A 642 12.30 -7.28 -5.38
C THR A 642 11.00 -6.81 -6.00
N ASP A 643 10.06 -7.73 -6.20
CA ASP A 643 8.69 -7.42 -6.58
C ASP A 643 7.73 -8.51 -6.06
N VAL A 644 6.42 -8.24 -6.06
CA VAL A 644 5.40 -9.16 -5.53
C VAL A 644 5.34 -10.48 -6.32
N THR A 645 5.69 -10.48 -7.60
CA THR A 645 5.57 -11.67 -8.46
C THR A 645 6.84 -12.51 -8.42
N GLY A 646 7.97 -11.89 -8.76
CA GLY A 646 9.27 -12.54 -8.89
C GLY A 646 10.08 -12.58 -7.60
N GLY A 647 9.58 -11.98 -6.51
CA GLY A 647 10.24 -11.93 -5.20
C GLY A 647 11.66 -11.40 -5.31
N SER A 648 12.59 -12.00 -4.57
CA SER A 648 13.97 -11.52 -4.44
C SER A 648 14.90 -12.19 -5.44
N ARG A 649 15.24 -11.46 -6.50
CA ARG A 649 16.04 -11.95 -7.64
C ARG A 649 17.41 -11.30 -7.65
N VAL A 650 18.45 -12.07 -7.96
CA VAL A 650 19.85 -11.62 -7.90
C VAL A 650 20.57 -11.83 -9.23
N TRP A 651 21.25 -10.79 -9.68
CA TRP A 651 22.19 -10.81 -10.80
C TRP A 651 23.60 -10.52 -10.30
N VAL A 652 24.57 -11.26 -10.82
CA VAL A 652 25.99 -11.07 -10.55
C VAL A 652 26.68 -10.76 -11.86
N ASN A 653 27.36 -9.61 -11.92
CA ASN A 653 28.00 -9.09 -13.13
C ASN A 653 27.06 -9.04 -14.35
N GLY A 654 25.80 -8.69 -14.12
CA GLY A 654 24.76 -8.59 -15.16
C GLY A 654 24.13 -9.92 -15.58
N LYS A 655 24.59 -11.06 -15.06
CA LYS A 655 24.00 -12.38 -15.35
C LYS A 655 23.07 -12.81 -14.22
N PHE A 656 21.86 -13.26 -14.55
CA PHE A 656 20.94 -13.82 -13.56
C PHE A 656 21.62 -15.01 -12.86
N SER A 657 21.64 -14.95 -11.52
CA SER A 657 22.38 -15.90 -10.68
C SER A 657 21.45 -16.75 -9.83
N GLY A 658 20.28 -16.23 -9.45
CA GLY A 658 19.32 -17.01 -8.67
C GLY A 658 18.40 -16.17 -7.78
N ARG A 659 17.86 -16.82 -6.75
CA ARG A 659 16.94 -16.24 -5.77
C ARG A 659 17.35 -16.63 -4.35
N PHE A 660 16.91 -15.86 -3.37
CA PHE A 660 16.91 -16.34 -1.99
C PHE A 660 15.64 -17.14 -1.75
N GLU A 661 15.78 -18.39 -1.33
CA GLU A 661 14.67 -19.35 -1.24
C GLU A 661 14.71 -20.14 0.06
N VAL A 662 13.53 -20.58 0.48
CA VAL A 662 13.31 -21.56 1.54
C VAL A 662 12.70 -22.82 0.94
N PHE A 663 13.06 -23.97 1.48
CA PHE A 663 12.42 -25.23 1.13
C PHE A 663 11.17 -25.41 1.99
N VAL A 664 10.03 -25.64 1.35
CA VAL A 664 8.75 -25.83 2.03
C VAL A 664 8.31 -27.28 1.89
N PHE A 665 8.07 -27.91 3.04
CA PHE A 665 7.57 -29.28 3.09
C PHE A 665 6.13 -29.32 2.61
N GLY A 666 5.82 -30.31 1.76
CA GLY A 666 4.48 -30.52 1.26
C GLY A 666 3.53 -30.76 2.41
N GLY A 667 2.50 -29.92 2.50
CA GLY A 667 1.44 -30.06 3.49
C GLY A 667 0.42 -31.13 3.10
N LYS A 668 -0.87 -30.85 3.31
CA LYS A 668 -1.96 -31.66 2.70
C LYS A 668 -1.86 -31.68 1.17
N ASN A 669 -1.14 -30.72 0.59
CA ASN A 669 -0.72 -30.64 -0.82
C ASN A 669 0.07 -31.87 -1.30
N MET A 670 0.69 -32.65 -0.41
CA MET A 670 1.57 -33.81 -0.68
C MET A 670 2.81 -33.57 -1.56
N GLU A 671 3.03 -32.35 -2.07
CA GLU A 671 4.15 -32.01 -2.95
C GLU A 671 5.10 -31.00 -2.30
N PHE A 672 6.41 -31.26 -2.41
CA PHE A 672 7.47 -30.35 -1.94
C PHE A 672 7.68 -29.19 -2.91
N SER A 673 8.06 -28.03 -2.38
CA SER A 673 8.36 -26.86 -3.20
C SER A 673 9.44 -25.99 -2.58
N TRP A 674 10.14 -25.24 -3.42
CA TRP A 674 10.93 -24.08 -3.00
C TRP A 674 10.08 -22.84 -3.11
N SER A 675 10.23 -21.90 -2.19
CA SER A 675 9.52 -20.62 -2.22
C SER A 675 10.50 -19.49 -2.03
N GLN A 676 10.34 -18.43 -2.82
CA GLN A 676 11.14 -17.23 -2.67
C GLN A 676 10.89 -16.53 -1.33
N MET A 677 11.90 -15.82 -0.82
CA MET A 677 11.75 -14.96 0.34
C MET A 677 11.58 -13.50 -0.05
N ALA A 678 10.70 -12.76 0.61
CA ALA A 678 10.67 -11.30 0.53
C ALA A 678 11.90 -10.70 1.23
N PHE A 679 12.80 -10.11 0.45
CA PHE A 679 14.05 -9.53 0.97
C PHE A 679 13.89 -8.04 1.20
N VAL A 680 13.92 -7.63 2.47
CA VAL A 680 14.01 -6.23 2.87
C VAL A 680 15.46 -5.79 2.83
N ALA A 681 15.76 -4.70 2.11
CA ALA A 681 17.13 -4.22 1.99
C ALA A 681 17.60 -3.60 3.32
N PRO A 682 18.69 -4.12 3.91
CA PRO A 682 19.24 -3.56 5.14
C PRO A 682 20.19 -2.41 4.81
N LEU A 683 19.77 -1.19 5.10
CA LEU A 683 20.42 0.05 4.64
C LEU A 683 20.79 0.97 5.81
N GLU A 684 20.94 0.42 7.02
CA GLU A 684 21.34 1.20 8.19
C GLU A 684 22.85 1.13 8.39
N TRP A 685 23.41 -0.09 8.40
CA TRP A 685 24.81 -0.31 8.71
C TRP A 685 25.54 -1.04 7.60
N LEU A 686 26.78 -0.62 7.34
CA LEU A 686 27.70 -1.28 6.42
C LEU A 686 29.02 -1.59 7.10
N GLN A 687 29.53 -2.80 6.89
CA GLN A 687 30.90 -3.21 7.22
C GLN A 687 31.51 -4.01 6.06
N GLY A 688 32.79 -3.83 5.78
CA GLY A 688 33.52 -4.59 4.76
C GLY A 688 33.68 -3.89 3.42
N SER A 689 33.60 -4.62 2.31
CA SER A 689 34.18 -4.18 1.02
C SER A 689 33.13 -3.78 -0.03
N VAL A 690 32.16 -2.95 0.35
CA VAL A 690 31.19 -2.33 -0.58
C VAL A 690 31.67 -0.93 -0.94
N HIS A 691 31.74 -0.60 -2.25
CA HIS A 691 32.20 0.70 -2.74
C HIS A 691 31.08 1.65 -3.14
N ALA A 692 29.95 1.09 -3.56
CA ALA A 692 28.80 1.87 -3.97
C ALA A 692 27.51 1.07 -3.73
N LEU A 693 26.49 1.78 -3.25
CA LEU A 693 25.09 1.35 -3.21
C LEU A 693 24.33 2.33 -4.09
N ARG A 694 23.65 1.85 -5.13
CA ARG A 694 22.89 2.68 -6.05
C ARG A 694 21.52 2.07 -6.30
N HIS A 695 20.53 2.91 -6.44
CA HIS A 695 19.30 2.59 -7.14
C HIS A 695 19.37 3.27 -8.51
N LYS A 696 19.67 2.52 -9.58
CA LYS A 696 19.91 3.09 -10.93
C LYS A 696 18.67 3.66 -11.64
N GLY A 697 17.61 4.06 -10.92
CA GLY A 697 16.43 4.71 -11.49
C GLY A 697 15.95 4.02 -12.78
N GLU A 698 15.75 2.70 -12.73
CA GLU A 698 15.25 1.99 -13.91
C GLU A 698 13.82 2.44 -14.23
N ALA A 699 13.52 2.38 -15.53
CA ALA A 699 12.18 2.52 -16.05
C ALA A 699 11.15 1.69 -15.24
N PRO A 700 9.90 2.16 -15.10
CA PRO A 700 8.80 1.33 -14.63
C PRO A 700 8.77 -0.02 -15.34
N PRO A 701 8.47 -1.12 -14.63
CA PRO A 701 8.31 -2.43 -15.26
C PRO A 701 7.11 -2.41 -16.22
N ALA A 702 7.11 -3.32 -17.19
CA ALA A 702 5.96 -3.49 -18.08
C ALA A 702 4.70 -3.84 -17.26
N GLY A 703 3.57 -3.24 -17.61
CA GLY A 703 2.31 -3.37 -16.87
C GLY A 703 2.16 -2.42 -15.68
N TRP A 704 3.08 -1.46 -15.50
CA TRP A 704 2.96 -0.45 -14.45
C TRP A 704 1.90 0.60 -14.79
N VAL A 705 0.88 0.72 -13.93
CA VAL A 705 -0.13 1.79 -14.04
C VAL A 705 0.44 3.07 -13.43
N GLN A 706 0.53 4.14 -14.23
CA GLN A 706 0.90 5.45 -13.70
C GLN A 706 -0.22 5.98 -12.78
N PRO A 707 0.03 6.21 -11.49
CA PRO A 707 -0.97 6.82 -10.61
C PRO A 707 -1.30 8.24 -11.09
N VAL A 708 -2.55 8.66 -10.88
CA VAL A 708 -2.97 10.03 -11.16
C VAL A 708 -2.15 10.98 -10.28
N ASN A 709 -1.41 11.89 -10.93
CA ASN A 709 -0.54 12.85 -10.26
C ASN A 709 -0.76 14.24 -10.85
N ASN A 710 -0.99 15.24 -9.98
CA ASN A 710 -1.11 16.65 -10.34
C ASN A 710 0.19 17.45 -10.13
N GLN A 711 1.27 16.81 -9.68
CA GLN A 711 2.60 17.41 -9.57
C GLN A 711 3.36 17.20 -10.89
N SER A 712 3.12 18.07 -11.87
CA SER A 712 3.83 18.09 -13.15
C SER A 712 4.70 19.35 -13.31
N ALA A 713 5.47 19.40 -14.40
CA ALA A 713 6.21 20.61 -14.75
C ALA A 713 5.30 21.80 -15.15
N SER A 714 4.04 21.55 -15.57
CA SER A 714 2.98 22.58 -15.72
C SER A 714 2.36 23.03 -14.39
N GLY A 715 2.84 22.50 -13.25
CA GLY A 715 2.37 22.80 -11.90
C GLY A 715 1.11 22.09 -11.44
N GLY A 716 0.30 21.62 -12.39
CA GLY A 716 -0.97 20.91 -12.19
C GLY A 716 -1.09 19.71 -13.13
N TYR A 717 -2.29 19.42 -13.59
CA TYR A 717 -2.49 18.41 -14.63
C TYR A 717 -2.08 18.91 -16.02
N ASN A 718 -1.54 18.02 -16.85
CA ASN A 718 -1.16 18.33 -18.23
C ASN A 718 -2.33 18.12 -19.21
N TRP A 719 -2.21 18.64 -20.45
CA TRP A 719 -3.24 18.55 -21.48
C TRP A 719 -3.77 17.12 -21.69
N GLY A 720 -2.90 16.10 -21.65
CA GLY A 720 -3.28 14.71 -21.87
C GLY A 720 -4.24 14.18 -20.81
N TYR A 721 -4.11 14.64 -19.55
CA TYR A 721 -5.09 14.37 -18.50
C TYR A 721 -6.47 14.94 -18.85
N TYR A 722 -6.51 16.21 -19.27
CA TYR A 722 -7.75 16.89 -19.62
C TYR A 722 -8.42 16.31 -20.87
N VAL A 723 -7.65 15.84 -21.86
CA VAL A 723 -8.21 15.10 -23.01
C VAL A 723 -8.93 13.85 -22.53
N ALA A 724 -8.32 13.05 -21.65
CA ALA A 724 -8.91 11.83 -21.12
C ALA A 724 -10.24 12.10 -20.41
N GLN A 725 -10.27 13.14 -19.56
CA GLN A 725 -11.49 13.56 -18.87
C GLN A 725 -12.58 14.05 -19.85
N LYS A 726 -12.23 14.96 -20.77
CA LYS A 726 -13.20 15.59 -21.69
C LYS A 726 -13.73 14.64 -22.76
N ALA A 727 -12.93 13.68 -23.19
CA ALA A 727 -13.30 12.70 -24.20
C ALA A 727 -13.83 11.39 -23.61
N HIS A 728 -13.74 11.19 -22.29
CA HIS A 728 -14.10 9.96 -21.59
C HIS A 728 -13.35 8.74 -22.14
N VAL A 729 -12.03 8.84 -22.26
CA VAL A 729 -11.15 7.79 -22.81
C VAL A 729 -10.05 7.40 -21.84
N ASN A 730 -9.55 6.17 -21.98
CA ASN A 730 -8.36 5.72 -21.27
C ASN A 730 -7.12 6.49 -21.74
N ARG A 731 -6.21 6.79 -20.80
CA ARG A 731 -4.95 7.49 -21.08
C ARG A 731 -3.76 6.63 -20.68
N TYR A 732 -2.92 6.32 -21.66
CA TYR A 732 -1.63 5.68 -21.45
C TYR A 732 -0.53 6.70 -21.74
N ASN A 733 0.15 7.17 -20.69
CA ASN A 733 1.11 8.25 -20.78
C ASN A 733 2.54 7.71 -20.72
N TYR A 734 3.28 7.88 -21.81
CA TYR A 734 4.69 7.51 -21.91
C TYR A 734 5.63 8.72 -21.91
N ALA A 735 5.09 9.95 -21.94
CA ALA A 735 5.88 11.17 -22.05
C ALA A 735 6.69 11.45 -20.78
N VAL A 736 7.97 11.76 -20.95
CA VAL A 736 8.87 12.11 -19.84
C VAL A 736 9.23 13.60 -19.89
N SER A 737 8.99 14.31 -18.79
CA SER A 737 9.36 15.72 -18.66
C SER A 737 10.88 15.90 -18.78
N GLY A 738 11.32 16.76 -19.69
CA GLY A 738 12.73 16.97 -20.00
C GLY A 738 13.30 16.01 -21.06
N ALA A 739 12.50 15.07 -21.58
CA ALA A 739 12.94 14.20 -22.67
C ALA A 739 13.24 14.98 -23.95
N VAL A 740 14.16 14.42 -24.72
CA VAL A 740 14.45 14.77 -26.12
C VAL A 740 13.95 13.65 -27.02
N CYS A 741 13.86 13.88 -28.32
CA CYS A 741 13.48 12.82 -29.25
C CYS A 741 14.48 11.66 -29.20
N SER A 742 15.78 11.96 -29.25
CA SER A 742 16.84 10.96 -29.05
C SER A 742 18.08 11.56 -28.40
N ASN A 743 18.61 10.86 -27.40
CA ASN A 743 19.89 11.20 -26.79
C ASN A 743 21.08 11.00 -27.73
N LYS A 744 20.89 10.39 -28.91
CA LYS A 744 21.88 10.29 -29.98
C LYS A 744 21.86 11.50 -30.93
N ILE A 745 21.02 12.50 -30.64
CA ILE A 745 20.90 13.74 -31.41
C ILE A 745 21.21 14.92 -30.49
N SER A 746 20.43 15.05 -29.41
CA SER A 746 20.39 16.20 -28.50
C SER A 746 20.48 15.71 -27.04
N PRO A 747 21.58 15.05 -26.63
CA PRO A 747 21.67 14.38 -25.33
C PRO A 747 21.41 15.35 -24.18
N ARG A 748 20.60 14.92 -23.22
CA ARG A 748 20.31 15.69 -22.02
C ARG A 748 20.46 14.85 -20.78
N THR A 749 21.27 15.30 -19.83
CA THR A 749 21.56 14.57 -18.60
C THR A 749 20.57 14.91 -17.50
N TYR A 750 20.08 13.90 -16.79
CA TYR A 750 19.31 14.05 -15.57
C TYR A 750 20.19 13.73 -14.35
N ALA A 751 20.61 14.78 -13.64
CA ALA A 751 21.56 14.66 -12.53
C ALA A 751 21.08 13.73 -11.41
N ALA A 752 19.76 13.60 -11.22
CA ALA A 752 19.16 12.73 -10.20
C ALA A 752 19.51 11.24 -10.38
N ILE A 753 19.67 10.79 -11.63
CA ILE A 753 19.91 9.39 -11.97
C ILE A 753 21.30 9.15 -12.58
N ASP A 754 22.13 10.20 -12.68
CA ASP A 754 23.46 10.15 -13.31
C ASP A 754 23.43 9.50 -14.71
N ALA A 755 22.36 9.80 -15.46
CA ALA A 755 22.10 9.22 -16.78
C ALA A 755 21.31 10.21 -17.64
N PRO A 756 21.23 10.01 -18.97
CA PRO A 756 20.37 10.81 -19.81
C PRO A 756 18.90 10.73 -19.40
N PHE A 757 18.13 11.80 -19.63
CA PHE A 757 16.67 11.74 -19.56
C PHE A 757 16.17 10.60 -20.46
N PRO A 758 15.18 9.79 -20.03
CA PRO A 758 14.57 8.79 -20.89
C PRO A 758 13.95 9.46 -22.13
N SER A 759 14.53 9.25 -23.30
CA SER A 759 14.13 9.87 -24.57
C SER A 759 13.09 9.04 -25.33
N VAL A 760 12.44 9.64 -26.33
CA VAL A 760 11.37 8.99 -27.11
C VAL A 760 11.83 7.67 -27.72
N LEU A 761 12.94 7.66 -28.45
CA LEU A 761 13.41 6.46 -29.15
C LEU A 761 14.12 5.45 -28.24
N GLU A 762 14.80 5.90 -27.19
CA GLU A 762 15.55 5.01 -26.31
C GLU A 762 14.73 4.47 -25.14
N TYR A 763 13.58 5.07 -24.81
CA TYR A 763 12.73 4.64 -23.68
C TYR A 763 11.23 4.64 -23.99
N GLU A 764 10.62 5.78 -24.36
CA GLU A 764 9.15 5.92 -24.36
C GLU A 764 8.48 4.93 -25.33
N VAL A 765 9.01 4.81 -26.54
CA VAL A 765 8.55 3.83 -27.54
C VAL A 765 8.83 2.39 -27.08
N PRO A 766 10.05 2.01 -26.64
CA PRO A 766 10.30 0.69 -26.05
C PRO A 766 9.37 0.31 -24.89
N ALA A 767 9.03 1.25 -24.00
CA ALA A 767 8.12 1.02 -22.88
C ALA A 767 6.70 0.70 -23.37
N PHE A 768 6.16 1.51 -24.29
CA PHE A 768 4.89 1.22 -24.96
C PHE A 768 4.88 -0.16 -25.65
N LEU A 769 5.96 -0.51 -26.34
CA LEU A 769 6.08 -1.80 -27.01
C LEU A 769 6.10 -2.97 -26.01
N ALA A 770 6.71 -2.80 -24.84
CA ALA A 770 6.70 -3.80 -23.77
C ALA A 770 5.29 -3.96 -23.20
N ASP A 771 4.61 -2.87 -22.89
CA ASP A 771 3.25 -2.84 -22.35
C ASP A 771 2.21 -3.43 -23.32
N SER A 772 2.36 -3.19 -24.63
CA SER A 772 1.45 -3.75 -25.64
C SER A 772 1.50 -5.28 -25.74
N LYS A 773 2.61 -5.88 -25.26
CA LYS A 773 2.82 -7.33 -25.21
C LYS A 773 2.53 -7.91 -23.83
N TYR A 774 2.46 -7.06 -22.81
CA TYR A 774 2.29 -7.48 -21.43
C TYR A 774 0.85 -7.95 -21.17
N LYS A 775 0.75 -9.06 -20.43
CA LYS A 775 -0.51 -9.64 -19.97
C LYS A 775 -0.46 -9.73 -18.45
N ALA A 776 -1.40 -9.09 -17.78
CA ALA A 776 -1.50 -9.05 -16.33
C ALA A 776 -1.75 -10.47 -15.78
N PRO A 777 -0.82 -11.04 -15.01
CA PRO A 777 -1.04 -12.29 -14.28
C PRO A 777 -2.01 -12.05 -13.11
N PRO A 778 -2.91 -12.97 -12.73
CA PRO A 778 -3.28 -14.23 -13.38
C PRO A 778 -4.21 -14.08 -14.58
N SER A 779 -4.89 -12.94 -14.70
CA SER A 779 -6.04 -12.75 -15.59
C SER A 779 -5.75 -13.06 -17.07
N GLY A 780 -4.47 -12.99 -17.48
CA GLY A 780 -4.07 -13.05 -18.88
C GLY A 780 -4.57 -11.86 -19.70
N LYS A 781 -5.23 -10.88 -19.06
CA LYS A 781 -5.76 -9.68 -19.69
C LYS A 781 -4.59 -8.84 -20.17
N LYS A 782 -4.67 -8.36 -21.41
CA LYS A 782 -3.68 -7.41 -21.92
C LYS A 782 -3.72 -6.15 -21.06
N PHE A 783 -2.56 -5.65 -20.69
CA PHE A 783 -2.48 -4.37 -19.98
C PHE A 783 -2.91 -3.21 -20.88
N LEU A 784 -2.43 -3.20 -22.13
CA LEU A 784 -2.97 -2.34 -23.17
C LEU A 784 -4.06 -3.08 -23.96
N ASP A 785 -5.31 -2.76 -23.66
CA ASP A 785 -6.45 -3.12 -24.50
C ASP A 785 -6.77 -1.93 -25.41
N ILE A 786 -6.04 -1.86 -26.52
CA ILE A 786 -6.02 -0.71 -27.43
C ILE A 786 -6.41 -1.13 -28.86
N PRO A 787 -7.71 -1.27 -29.16
CA PRO A 787 -8.18 -1.57 -30.51
C PRO A 787 -7.68 -0.51 -31.50
N ALA A 788 -7.16 -0.95 -32.65
CA ALA A 788 -6.51 -0.08 -33.62
C ALA A 788 -7.45 0.98 -34.22
N ASP A 789 -8.76 0.71 -34.24
CA ASP A 789 -9.83 1.60 -34.70
C ASP A 789 -10.41 2.52 -33.62
N GLU A 790 -10.05 2.32 -32.36
CA GLU A 790 -10.51 3.11 -31.21
C GLU A 790 -9.38 3.89 -30.51
N THR A 791 -8.14 3.74 -30.97
CA THR A 791 -6.95 4.30 -30.30
C THR A 791 -6.27 5.40 -31.13
N VAL A 792 -6.03 6.55 -30.51
CA VAL A 792 -5.26 7.66 -31.09
C VAL A 792 -3.91 7.79 -30.39
N TYR A 793 -2.84 7.92 -31.18
CA TYR A 793 -1.47 8.08 -30.71
C TYR A 793 -1.00 9.51 -30.97
N ALA A 794 -0.59 10.21 -29.91
CA ALA A 794 -0.16 11.60 -30.01
C ALA A 794 1.33 11.73 -29.66
N ILE A 795 2.04 12.59 -30.39
CA ILE A 795 3.42 12.96 -30.07
C ILE A 795 3.58 14.48 -30.10
N TRP A 796 4.14 15.03 -29.03
CA TRP A 796 4.49 16.44 -28.89
C TRP A 796 5.88 16.56 -28.26
N ILE A 797 6.90 16.79 -29.08
CA ILE A 797 8.30 16.77 -28.65
C ILE A 797 9.11 17.79 -29.45
N GLY A 798 10.12 18.38 -28.82
CA GLY A 798 11.12 19.22 -29.51
C GLY A 798 11.52 20.51 -28.79
N THR A 799 10.79 20.93 -27.75
CA THR A 799 11.21 22.07 -26.90
C THR A 799 12.61 21.87 -26.33
N ASN A 800 12.93 20.65 -25.90
CA ASN A 800 14.23 20.31 -25.35
C ASN A 800 15.28 20.05 -26.44
N ASP A 801 14.85 19.57 -27.61
CA ASP A 801 15.73 19.34 -28.76
C ASP A 801 16.21 20.65 -29.39
N LEU A 802 15.36 21.68 -29.47
CA LEU A 802 15.76 23.00 -29.94
C LEU A 802 16.40 23.86 -28.83
N GLY A 803 16.07 23.58 -27.58
CA GLY A 803 16.38 24.44 -26.42
C GLY A 803 17.83 24.42 -25.94
N ASN A 804 18.02 24.98 -24.74
CA ASN A 804 19.33 25.06 -24.08
C ASN A 804 20.01 23.68 -23.98
N TYR A 805 21.33 23.65 -24.19
CA TYR A 805 22.16 22.44 -24.36
C TYR A 805 21.83 21.59 -25.60
N ALA A 806 21.15 22.17 -26.59
CA ALA A 806 20.89 21.53 -27.87
C ALA A 806 21.03 22.55 -29.04
N PHE A 807 20.10 22.60 -30.01
CA PHE A 807 20.31 23.34 -31.27
C PHE A 807 20.39 24.86 -31.13
N ILE A 808 19.81 25.49 -30.11
CA ILE A 808 19.93 26.95 -29.91
C ILE A 808 21.32 27.36 -29.41
N THR A 809 22.04 26.44 -28.75
CA THR A 809 23.39 26.64 -28.22
C THR A 809 24.45 25.85 -28.99
N ASP A 810 24.10 25.28 -30.15
CA ASP A 810 24.99 24.45 -30.96
C ASP A 810 25.63 23.28 -30.17
N SER A 811 24.88 22.73 -29.21
CA SER A 811 25.36 21.73 -28.24
C SER A 811 24.87 20.30 -28.53
N GLN A 812 24.11 20.11 -29.60
CA GLN A 812 23.77 18.79 -30.13
C GLN A 812 25.02 17.96 -30.47
N ILE A 813 24.86 16.65 -30.69
CA ILE A 813 25.97 15.78 -31.12
C ILE A 813 26.55 16.29 -32.44
N ALA A 814 27.88 16.32 -32.53
CA ALA A 814 28.60 16.78 -33.72
C ALA A 814 28.11 16.05 -35.00
N GLY A 815 27.78 16.83 -36.03
CA GLY A 815 27.25 16.33 -37.30
C GLY A 815 25.74 16.09 -37.33
N LYS A 816 25.03 16.31 -36.22
CA LYS A 816 23.56 16.26 -36.17
C LYS A 816 22.94 17.61 -36.48
N THR A 817 21.80 17.56 -37.18
CA THR A 817 21.07 18.71 -37.72
C THR A 817 19.59 18.63 -37.34
N ILE A 818 18.86 19.74 -37.48
CA ILE A 818 17.41 19.78 -37.21
C ILE A 818 16.64 18.67 -38.00
N PRO A 819 16.96 18.39 -39.28
CA PRO A 819 16.39 17.25 -39.99
C PRO A 819 16.57 15.88 -39.30
N ASP A 820 17.68 15.63 -38.59
CA ASP A 820 17.86 14.39 -37.82
C ASP A 820 16.83 14.28 -36.70
N TYR A 821 16.57 15.38 -35.97
CA TYR A 821 15.53 15.44 -34.93
C TYR A 821 14.13 15.23 -35.54
N ILE A 822 13.85 15.88 -36.67
CA ILE A 822 12.56 15.72 -37.36
C ILE A 822 12.38 14.24 -37.75
N GLU A 823 13.39 13.62 -38.35
CA GLU A 823 13.32 12.20 -38.74
C GLU A 823 13.15 11.27 -37.54
N CYS A 824 13.73 11.59 -36.39
CA CYS A 824 13.53 10.85 -35.14
C CYS A 824 12.04 10.80 -34.72
N VAL A 825 11.29 11.88 -34.92
CA VAL A 825 9.83 11.90 -34.64
C VAL A 825 9.09 10.91 -35.55
N TYR A 826 9.42 10.86 -36.83
CA TYR A 826 8.82 9.89 -37.76
C TYR A 826 9.24 8.44 -37.46
N GLN A 827 10.48 8.21 -37.00
CA GLN A 827 10.92 6.88 -36.53
C GLN A 827 10.11 6.39 -35.32
N ALA A 828 9.72 7.30 -34.42
CA ALA A 828 8.83 6.94 -33.32
C ALA A 828 7.46 6.50 -33.84
N LEU A 829 6.90 7.24 -34.81
CA LEU A 829 5.64 6.86 -35.47
C LEU A 829 5.75 5.53 -36.23
N ASP A 830 6.89 5.25 -36.89
CA ASP A 830 7.14 3.97 -37.57
C ASP A 830 7.02 2.79 -36.60
N ALA A 831 7.65 2.90 -35.42
CA ALA A 831 7.61 1.84 -34.41
C ALA A 831 6.19 1.60 -33.89
N VAL A 832 5.42 2.66 -33.65
CA VAL A 832 4.02 2.54 -33.20
C VAL A 832 3.11 2.00 -34.30
N HIS A 833 3.30 2.41 -35.56
CA HIS A 833 2.56 1.89 -36.72
C HIS A 833 2.84 0.40 -36.95
N ALA A 834 4.11 0.00 -36.85
CA ALA A 834 4.54 -1.40 -36.95
C ALA A 834 3.91 -2.26 -35.84
N ASN A 835 3.59 -1.67 -34.69
CA ASN A 835 2.89 -2.32 -33.59
C ASN A 835 1.34 -2.27 -33.70
N GLY A 836 0.81 -1.76 -34.81
CA GLY A 836 -0.63 -1.77 -35.08
C GLY A 836 -1.33 -0.41 -34.94
N GLY A 837 -0.62 0.67 -34.59
CA GLY A 837 -1.22 2.01 -34.50
C GLY A 837 -1.72 2.52 -35.86
N ARG A 838 -2.92 3.13 -35.90
CA ARG A 838 -3.56 3.59 -37.15
C ARG A 838 -4.04 5.04 -37.14
N TYR A 839 -4.17 5.69 -36.00
CA TYR A 839 -4.59 7.09 -35.92
C TYR A 839 -3.53 7.88 -35.17
N PHE A 840 -2.88 8.82 -35.86
CA PHE A 840 -1.78 9.60 -35.28
C PHE A 840 -2.09 11.09 -35.27
N VAL A 841 -1.71 11.77 -34.19
CA VAL A 841 -1.70 13.22 -34.09
C VAL A 841 -0.28 13.69 -33.82
N LEU A 842 0.33 14.34 -34.82
CA LEU A 842 1.59 15.04 -34.65
C LEU A 842 1.30 16.48 -34.20
N MET A 843 1.72 16.83 -33.00
CA MET A 843 1.60 18.20 -32.49
C MET A 843 2.88 18.96 -32.85
N ASN A 844 2.74 20.04 -33.62
CA ASN A 844 3.90 20.86 -33.99
C ASN A 844 4.44 21.65 -32.78
N LEU A 845 5.60 22.31 -32.94
CA LEU A 845 6.24 23.03 -31.85
C LEU A 845 5.43 24.27 -31.45
N ALA A 846 5.27 24.45 -30.14
CA ALA A 846 4.76 25.69 -29.55
C ALA A 846 5.55 26.92 -30.04
N PRO A 847 4.98 28.13 -29.95
CA PRO A 847 5.71 29.36 -30.30
C PRO A 847 6.72 29.68 -29.19
N LEU A 848 7.82 28.93 -29.12
CA LEU A 848 8.78 28.98 -28.02
C LEU A 848 9.39 30.36 -27.85
N GLN A 849 9.48 31.16 -28.92
CA GLN A 849 9.88 32.56 -28.87
C GLN A 849 8.95 33.46 -28.03
N LEU A 850 7.75 32.98 -27.66
CA LEU A 850 6.82 33.66 -26.74
C LEU A 850 6.93 33.16 -25.30
N ALA A 851 7.58 32.02 -25.06
CA ALA A 851 7.81 31.52 -23.70
C ALA A 851 8.79 32.46 -22.97
N PRO A 852 8.59 32.78 -21.68
CA PRO A 852 9.46 33.72 -20.96
C PRO A 852 10.96 33.38 -21.03
N MET A 853 11.30 32.09 -21.12
CA MET A 853 12.66 31.58 -21.29
C MET A 853 13.31 32.00 -22.60
N TYR A 854 12.57 32.25 -23.69
CA TYR A 854 13.13 32.63 -24.99
C TYR A 854 12.58 33.96 -25.54
N ALA A 855 11.61 34.59 -24.89
CA ALA A 855 11.04 35.85 -25.33
C ALA A 855 12.05 37.01 -25.36
N THR A 856 11.75 38.02 -26.15
CA THR A 856 12.48 39.29 -26.13
C THR A 856 12.25 40.01 -24.80
N PRO A 857 13.15 40.94 -24.39
CA PRO A 857 12.98 41.69 -23.14
C PRO A 857 11.61 42.38 -23.03
N GLU A 858 11.11 42.91 -24.13
CA GLU A 858 9.84 43.65 -24.23
C GLU A 858 8.61 42.75 -24.00
N HIS A 859 8.77 41.44 -24.20
CA HIS A 859 7.70 40.45 -24.07
C HIS A 859 7.89 39.50 -22.87
N GLY A 860 8.59 39.96 -21.82
CA GLY A 860 8.77 39.18 -20.59
C GLY A 860 9.98 38.24 -20.60
N GLY A 861 10.89 38.40 -21.56
CA GLY A 861 12.10 37.60 -21.69
C GLY A 861 12.99 37.61 -20.44
N THR A 862 13.18 36.45 -19.82
CA THR A 862 13.95 36.29 -18.59
C THR A 862 15.47 36.29 -18.85
N GLY A 863 16.26 36.61 -17.82
CA GLY A 863 17.72 36.42 -17.83
C GLY A 863 18.10 34.97 -17.51
N PRO A 864 19.31 34.75 -16.95
CA PRO A 864 19.65 33.52 -16.24
C PRO A 864 18.49 33.00 -15.38
N ASN A 865 18.17 31.71 -15.50
CA ASN A 865 17.08 31.04 -14.79
C ASN A 865 17.41 29.56 -14.56
N LEU A 866 16.51 28.82 -13.90
CA LEU A 866 16.78 27.43 -13.51
C LEU A 866 17.01 26.47 -14.70
N PHE A 867 16.42 26.76 -15.86
CA PHE A 867 16.53 25.92 -17.07
C PHE A 867 17.71 26.33 -17.96
N TRP A 868 18.17 27.58 -17.85
CA TRP A 868 19.34 28.11 -18.55
C TRP A 868 20.12 29.07 -17.66
N PRO A 869 20.95 28.53 -16.73
CA PRO A 869 21.72 29.36 -15.81
C PRO A 869 22.71 30.28 -16.51
N GLU A 870 23.31 29.82 -17.62
CA GLU A 870 24.30 30.56 -18.40
C GLU A 870 23.67 31.22 -19.64
N LYS A 871 22.44 31.75 -19.51
CA LYS A 871 21.72 32.36 -20.64
C LYS A 871 22.44 33.63 -21.11
N PRO A 872 22.71 33.80 -22.41
CA PRO A 872 23.35 35.01 -22.94
C PRO A 872 22.54 36.29 -22.70
N ASP A 873 23.24 37.41 -22.48
CA ASP A 873 22.62 38.73 -22.25
C ASP A 873 21.80 39.22 -23.44
N ASN A 874 22.17 38.85 -24.67
CA ASN A 874 21.45 39.22 -25.89
C ASN A 874 20.19 38.35 -26.09
N LYS A 875 19.18 38.57 -25.23
CA LYS A 875 17.89 37.87 -25.26
C LYS A 875 17.17 38.01 -26.61
N THR A 876 17.33 39.15 -27.29
CA THR A 876 16.74 39.39 -28.61
C THR A 876 17.30 38.42 -29.64
N ALA A 877 18.62 38.23 -29.71
CA ALA A 877 19.22 37.25 -30.60
C ALA A 877 18.78 35.81 -30.30
N VAL A 878 18.68 35.45 -29.02
CA VAL A 878 18.14 34.14 -28.59
C VAL A 878 16.71 33.95 -29.08
N SER A 879 15.86 34.95 -28.90
CA SER A 879 14.45 34.92 -29.31
C SER A 879 14.29 34.73 -30.82
N TYR A 880 14.99 35.53 -31.64
CA TYR A 880 14.92 35.42 -33.10
C TYR A 880 15.50 34.10 -33.61
N ARG A 881 16.56 33.58 -32.97
CA ARG A 881 17.10 32.25 -33.31
C ARG A 881 16.11 31.15 -32.98
N MET A 882 15.45 31.20 -31.83
CA MET A 882 14.41 30.23 -31.46
C MET A 882 13.24 30.31 -32.45
N TRP A 883 12.81 31.52 -32.81
CA TRP A 883 11.73 31.72 -33.77
C TRP A 883 12.05 31.11 -35.14
N ASP A 884 13.25 31.36 -35.67
CA ASP A 884 13.71 30.81 -36.96
C ASP A 884 13.72 29.27 -36.95
N GLN A 885 14.23 28.67 -35.87
CA GLN A 885 14.25 27.21 -35.71
C GLN A 885 12.85 26.60 -35.59
N VAL A 886 11.97 27.19 -34.77
CA VAL A 886 10.58 26.73 -34.59
C VAL A 886 9.80 26.85 -35.89
N ALA A 887 9.90 27.99 -36.58
CA ALA A 887 9.24 28.21 -37.86
C ALA A 887 9.71 27.19 -38.89
N THR A 888 11.01 26.96 -38.99
CA THR A 888 11.59 25.96 -39.91
C THR A 888 11.06 24.56 -39.62
N VAL A 889 11.07 24.11 -38.36
CA VAL A 889 10.57 22.77 -38.00
C VAL A 889 9.09 22.62 -38.32
N ASN A 890 8.28 23.62 -37.97
CA ASN A 890 6.83 23.56 -38.16
C ASN A 890 6.45 23.56 -39.65
N GLU A 891 7.14 24.36 -40.47
CA GLU A 891 7.01 24.34 -41.94
C GLU A 891 7.35 22.94 -42.49
N VAL A 892 8.44 22.34 -42.02
CA VAL A 892 8.83 20.98 -42.44
C VAL A 892 7.80 19.95 -41.98
N PHE A 893 7.27 20.01 -40.76
CA PHE A 893 6.22 19.09 -40.31
C PHE A 893 4.96 19.21 -41.18
N GLN A 894 4.56 20.41 -41.57
CA GLN A 894 3.40 20.62 -42.44
C GLN A 894 3.56 19.89 -43.78
N TYR A 895 4.68 20.08 -44.49
CA TYR A 895 4.88 19.48 -45.82
C TYR A 895 5.32 18.02 -45.77
N LYS A 896 6.22 17.65 -44.84
CA LYS A 896 6.70 16.27 -44.71
C LYS A 896 5.59 15.33 -44.25
N THR A 897 4.73 15.74 -43.32
CA THR A 897 3.62 14.86 -42.89
C THR A 897 2.68 14.57 -44.04
N ALA A 898 2.33 15.60 -44.83
CA ALA A 898 1.51 15.45 -46.03
C ALA A 898 2.15 14.49 -47.05
N TYR A 899 3.45 14.65 -47.30
CA TYR A 899 4.20 13.78 -48.20
C TYR A 899 4.22 12.33 -47.68
N GLU A 900 4.65 12.10 -46.44
CA GLU A 900 4.82 10.77 -45.87
C GLU A 900 3.48 10.01 -45.79
N ALA A 901 2.38 10.70 -45.47
CA ALA A 901 1.05 10.11 -45.40
C ALA A 901 0.44 9.86 -46.80
N ALA A 902 0.37 10.87 -47.65
CA ALA A 902 -0.42 10.82 -48.89
C ALA A 902 0.38 10.35 -50.12
N ILE A 903 1.67 10.66 -50.20
CA ILE A 903 2.49 10.45 -51.41
C ILE A 903 3.47 9.28 -51.20
N GLY A 904 4.34 9.39 -50.20
CA GLY A 904 5.33 8.37 -49.83
C GLY A 904 4.69 7.10 -49.29
N LYS A 905 3.44 7.18 -48.80
CA LYS A 905 2.67 6.07 -48.21
C LYS A 905 3.47 5.34 -47.12
N ARG A 906 4.21 6.09 -46.30
CA ARG A 906 5.04 5.57 -45.19
C ARG A 906 4.20 4.82 -44.15
N TYR A 907 2.92 5.21 -43.98
CA TYR A 907 1.98 4.61 -43.03
C TYR A 907 0.74 4.03 -43.72
N PRO A 908 0.83 2.87 -44.41
CA PRO A 908 -0.31 2.28 -45.08
C PRO A 908 -1.48 2.01 -44.11
N GLY A 909 -2.68 2.46 -44.51
CA GLY A 909 -3.91 2.26 -43.74
C GLY A 909 -4.02 3.10 -42.47
N ALA A 910 -3.09 4.01 -42.20
CA ALA A 910 -3.19 4.96 -41.10
C ALA A 910 -3.82 6.28 -41.56
N LYS A 911 -4.38 7.02 -40.60
CA LYS A 911 -4.80 8.42 -40.75
C LYS A 911 -3.94 9.30 -39.86
N LEU A 912 -3.48 10.42 -40.40
CA LEU A 912 -2.60 11.32 -39.69
C LEU A 912 -3.24 12.71 -39.61
N ALA A 913 -3.12 13.36 -38.45
CA ALA A 913 -3.42 14.77 -38.30
C ALA A 913 -2.17 15.50 -37.81
N THR A 914 -1.90 16.68 -38.37
CA THR A 914 -0.95 17.64 -37.80
C THR A 914 -1.73 18.69 -37.04
N MET A 915 -1.60 18.74 -35.73
CA MET A 915 -2.18 19.78 -34.88
C MET A 915 -1.24 20.98 -34.81
N ASP A 916 -1.76 22.15 -35.18
CA ASP A 916 -1.04 23.43 -35.14
C ASP A 916 -1.11 24.07 -33.76
N VAL A 917 -0.32 23.52 -32.84
CA VAL A 917 -0.14 24.08 -31.49
C VAL A 917 0.53 25.45 -31.55
N ASN A 918 1.39 25.68 -32.55
CA ASN A 918 2.02 26.98 -32.77
C ASN A 918 0.97 28.09 -32.98
N GLY A 919 0.08 27.90 -33.95
CA GLY A 919 -1.01 28.81 -34.25
C GLY A 919 -2.00 28.94 -33.09
N LEU A 920 -2.38 27.83 -32.46
CA LEU A 920 -3.29 27.84 -31.30
C LEU A 920 -2.75 28.71 -30.15
N LEU A 921 -1.50 28.51 -29.76
CA LEU A 921 -0.91 29.26 -28.65
C LEU A 921 -0.55 30.69 -29.05
N SER A 922 -0.25 30.95 -30.31
CA SER A 922 -0.06 32.32 -30.82
C SER A 922 -1.37 33.11 -30.80
N ASP A 923 -2.48 32.49 -31.17
CA ASP A 923 -3.81 33.11 -31.06
C ASP A 923 -4.19 33.32 -29.59
N ALA A 924 -3.92 32.34 -28.71
CA ALA A 924 -4.16 32.50 -27.27
C ALA A 924 -3.30 33.61 -26.64
N TYR A 925 -2.09 33.84 -27.14
CA TYR A 925 -1.23 34.93 -26.70
C TYR A 925 -1.74 36.31 -27.17
N ASN A 926 -2.19 36.42 -28.43
CA ASN A 926 -2.61 37.69 -29.03
C ASN A 926 -4.08 38.06 -28.74
N HIS A 927 -4.92 37.07 -28.44
CA HIS A 927 -6.35 37.20 -28.18
C HIS A 927 -6.76 36.38 -26.93
N PRO A 928 -6.13 36.60 -25.77
CA PRO A 928 -6.32 35.76 -24.58
C PRO A 928 -7.78 35.69 -24.10
N GLU A 929 -8.58 36.73 -24.33
CA GLU A 929 -10.00 36.77 -24.01
C GLU A 929 -10.83 35.65 -24.66
N ASP A 930 -10.41 35.17 -25.84
CA ASP A 930 -11.11 34.12 -26.59
C ASP A 930 -10.84 32.71 -26.04
N PHE A 931 -9.77 32.55 -25.26
CA PHE A 931 -9.29 31.25 -24.79
C PHE A 931 -9.36 31.09 -23.26
N PHE A 932 -9.19 32.19 -22.53
CA PHE A 932 -9.15 32.20 -21.06
C PHE A 932 -10.38 32.85 -20.42
N GLY A 933 -11.25 33.49 -21.22
CA GLY A 933 -12.57 33.96 -20.81
C GLY A 933 -12.70 35.47 -20.56
N GLN A 934 -13.93 35.97 -20.63
CA GLN A 934 -14.23 37.39 -20.54
C GLN A 934 -14.25 37.89 -19.07
N GLY A 935 -13.13 38.47 -18.63
CA GLY A 935 -13.05 39.23 -17.37
C GLY A 935 -11.72 39.10 -16.62
N SER A 936 -10.89 38.12 -16.94
CA SER A 936 -9.57 37.92 -16.35
C SER A 936 -8.51 38.66 -17.17
N ALA A 937 -7.70 39.51 -16.52
CA ALA A 937 -6.50 40.09 -17.12
C ALA A 937 -5.43 39.00 -17.22
N VAL A 938 -5.55 38.10 -18.21
CA VAL A 938 -4.59 37.01 -18.38
C VAL A 938 -3.22 37.56 -18.74
N ASN A 939 -2.24 37.19 -17.95
CA ASN A 939 -0.85 37.51 -18.13
C ASN A 939 -0.20 36.48 -19.08
N VAL A 940 -0.03 36.90 -20.33
CA VAL A 940 0.57 36.08 -21.40
C VAL A 940 2.10 36.23 -21.51
N THR A 941 2.69 37.26 -20.88
CA THR A 941 4.13 37.54 -20.90
C THR A 941 4.86 37.12 -19.62
N GLY A 942 4.17 37.15 -18.49
CA GLY A 942 4.64 36.69 -17.20
C GLY A 942 4.31 35.22 -16.95
N TYR A 943 4.72 34.72 -15.78
CA TYR A 943 4.54 33.34 -15.36
C TYR A 943 4.25 33.25 -13.86
N ASN A 944 3.69 32.13 -13.41
CA ASN A 944 3.19 32.00 -12.04
C ASN A 944 4.28 31.67 -11.00
N LYS A 945 5.18 30.74 -11.31
CA LYS A 945 6.17 30.18 -10.39
C LYS A 945 7.53 30.80 -10.63
N HIS A 946 8.04 31.50 -9.64
CA HIS A 946 9.36 32.12 -9.68
C HIS A 946 10.33 31.35 -8.79
N CYS A 947 11.48 30.98 -9.34
CA CYS A 947 12.59 30.36 -8.62
C CYS A 947 13.88 31.16 -8.85
N ASP A 948 14.86 30.99 -7.97
CA ASP A 948 16.22 31.47 -8.28
C ASP A 948 16.90 30.61 -9.36
N VAL A 949 18.07 31.05 -9.84
CA VAL A 949 18.84 30.39 -10.92
C VAL A 949 19.25 28.95 -10.58
N LYS A 950 19.32 28.60 -9.29
CA LYS A 950 19.65 27.23 -8.84
C LYS A 950 18.39 26.37 -8.65
N GLY A 951 17.21 26.91 -8.93
CA GLY A 951 15.94 26.27 -8.60
C GLY A 951 15.69 26.18 -7.09
N GLN A 952 16.41 26.98 -6.29
CA GLN A 952 16.21 27.11 -4.86
C GLN A 952 15.23 28.30 -4.63
N ASN A 953 14.53 28.32 -3.50
CA ASN A 953 13.63 29.44 -3.13
C ASN A 953 12.49 29.73 -4.13
N CYS A 954 11.71 28.71 -4.49
CA CYS A 954 10.57 28.89 -5.39
C CYS A 954 9.31 29.44 -4.70
N GLN A 955 8.60 30.35 -5.35
CA GLN A 955 7.31 30.90 -4.91
C GLN A 955 6.32 30.96 -6.07
N ASN A 956 5.07 30.55 -5.82
CA ASN A 956 3.96 30.77 -6.75
C ASN A 956 3.27 32.09 -6.46
N LEU A 957 2.94 32.85 -7.51
CA LEU A 957 2.09 34.03 -7.40
C LEU A 957 0.63 33.62 -7.15
N PRO A 958 -0.17 34.48 -6.48
CA PRO A 958 -1.61 34.26 -6.38
C PRO A 958 -2.26 34.30 -7.77
N HIS A 959 -3.44 33.69 -7.89
CA HIS A 959 -4.21 33.61 -9.13
C HIS A 959 -3.50 32.90 -10.30
N PRO A 960 -3.03 31.64 -10.12
CA PRO A 960 -2.36 30.88 -11.17
C PRO A 960 -3.20 30.73 -12.45
N GLU A 961 -4.52 30.79 -12.34
CA GLU A 961 -5.46 30.75 -13.46
C GLU A 961 -5.33 31.94 -14.43
N GLN A 962 -4.67 33.02 -14.01
CA GLN A 962 -4.47 34.22 -14.81
C GLN A 962 -3.17 34.17 -15.63
N PHE A 963 -2.36 33.12 -15.55
CA PHE A 963 -1.09 33.06 -16.26
C PHE A 963 -1.18 32.07 -17.42
N MET A 964 -0.69 32.45 -18.60
CA MET A 964 -0.50 31.51 -19.71
C MET A 964 0.64 30.52 -19.43
N TRP A 965 1.65 30.96 -18.68
CA TRP A 965 2.85 30.21 -18.37
C TRP A 965 2.91 29.86 -16.88
N TYR A 966 3.23 28.60 -16.56
CA TYR A 966 3.43 28.19 -15.18
C TYR A 966 4.78 28.68 -14.66
N ASP A 967 5.85 28.42 -15.40
CA ASP A 967 7.20 28.91 -15.11
C ASP A 967 7.82 29.52 -16.38
N GLU A 968 9.14 29.69 -16.44
CA GLU A 968 9.79 30.30 -17.60
C GLU A 968 9.58 29.52 -18.92
N LEU A 969 9.21 28.24 -18.87
CA LEU A 969 9.18 27.36 -20.03
C LEU A 969 7.84 26.64 -20.24
N HIS A 970 7.19 26.22 -19.15
CA HIS A 970 6.04 25.33 -19.21
C HIS A 970 4.71 26.08 -19.30
N PRO A 971 3.74 25.58 -20.10
CA PRO A 971 2.39 26.13 -20.09
C PRO A 971 1.76 25.99 -18.71
N SER A 972 0.85 26.90 -18.38
CA SER A 972 0.02 26.75 -17.18
C SER A 972 -1.03 25.66 -17.35
N GLU A 973 -1.59 25.21 -16.23
CA GLU A 973 -2.71 24.26 -16.23
C GLU A 973 -3.91 24.76 -17.05
N VAL A 974 -4.16 26.07 -17.10
CA VAL A 974 -5.25 26.62 -17.92
C VAL A 974 -4.91 26.56 -19.41
N THR A 975 -3.66 26.85 -19.78
CA THR A 975 -3.19 26.67 -21.16
C THR A 975 -3.24 25.19 -21.58
N ASP A 976 -2.91 24.26 -20.68
CA ASP A 976 -3.06 22.82 -20.90
C ASP A 976 -4.54 22.41 -21.15
N LYS A 977 -5.51 23.05 -20.48
CA LYS A 977 -6.95 22.87 -20.78
C LYS A 977 -7.32 23.34 -22.19
N VAL A 978 -6.78 24.48 -22.62
CA VAL A 978 -6.99 25.01 -23.99
C VAL A 978 -6.46 24.05 -25.04
N ILE A 979 -5.23 23.53 -24.85
CA ILE A 979 -4.64 22.52 -25.73
C ILE A 979 -5.51 21.27 -25.77
N ALA A 980 -6.00 20.80 -24.62
CA ALA A 980 -6.87 19.63 -24.55
C ALA A 980 -8.22 19.83 -25.26
N ASP A 981 -8.85 20.99 -25.09
CA ASP A 981 -10.10 21.33 -25.78
C ASP A 981 -9.93 21.32 -27.29
N GLU A 982 -8.82 21.87 -27.78
CA GLU A 982 -8.55 21.86 -29.21
C GLU A 982 -8.20 20.45 -29.71
N PHE A 983 -7.41 19.67 -28.96
CA PHE A 983 -7.09 18.28 -29.31
C PHE A 983 -8.36 17.43 -29.46
N VAL A 984 -9.37 17.61 -28.61
CA VAL A 984 -10.68 16.93 -28.75
C VAL A 984 -11.40 17.33 -30.04
N LYS A 985 -11.22 18.56 -30.55
CA LYS A 985 -11.74 18.96 -31.86
C LYS A 985 -10.92 18.35 -33.00
N VAL A 986 -9.61 18.20 -32.82
CA VAL A 986 -8.70 17.54 -33.80
C VAL A 986 -9.19 16.12 -34.05
N ILE A 987 -9.34 15.31 -33.02
CA ILE A 987 -9.78 13.90 -33.15
C ILE A 987 -11.19 13.77 -33.76
N ARG A 988 -12.05 14.79 -33.61
CA ARG A 988 -13.40 14.84 -34.20
C ARG A 988 -13.41 15.31 -35.66
N GLY A 989 -12.27 15.68 -36.24
CA GLY A 989 -12.19 16.20 -37.60
C GLY A 989 -12.75 17.62 -37.76
N LYS A 990 -12.80 18.40 -36.67
CA LYS A 990 -13.49 19.71 -36.63
C LYS A 990 -12.58 20.90 -36.27
N SER A 991 -11.30 20.63 -36.02
CA SER A 991 -10.36 21.67 -35.60
C SER A 991 -9.96 22.56 -36.79
N LYS A 992 -9.93 23.88 -36.58
CA LYS A 992 -9.32 24.83 -37.52
C LYS A 992 -7.79 24.87 -37.39
N TYR A 993 -7.25 24.35 -36.28
CA TYR A 993 -5.82 24.21 -36.00
C TYR A 993 -5.33 22.80 -36.34
N ALA A 994 -5.87 22.19 -37.40
CA ALA A 994 -5.46 20.86 -37.82
C ALA A 994 -5.50 20.70 -39.34
N THR A 995 -4.55 19.93 -39.85
CA THR A 995 -4.59 19.39 -41.22
C THR A 995 -4.63 17.87 -41.15
N TYR A 996 -5.42 17.24 -42.03
CA TYR A 996 -5.74 15.81 -41.99
C TYR A 996 -5.30 15.11 -43.27
N TRP A 997 -4.74 13.89 -43.15
CA TRP A 997 -4.19 13.08 -44.24
C TRP A 997 -4.60 11.61 -44.14
#